data_AF-A0A1F3Y4E8-F1
#
_entry.id   AF-A0A1F3Y4E8-F1
#
_cell.length_a   1.000
_cell.length_b   1.000
_cell.length_c   1.000
_cell.angle_alpha   90.00
_cell.angle_beta   90.00
_cell.angle_gamma   90.00
#
_symmetry.space_group_name_H-M   'P 1'
#
loop_
_entity.id
_entity.type
_entity.pdbx_description
1 polymer ?
#
loop_
_entity_poly.entity_id
_entity_poly.type
_entity_poly.pdbx_seq_one_letter_code
_entity_poly.pdbx_strand_id
1 'polypeptide(L)'
;MIRNGAFDVVIAAAPRVDPWPSIGVRSLSVICADMGLSVGVLGGDGLTVRGVIPLPGTGALVIAEDVQRRIHRIHARSVVRVSARAELPDPFPGSLSQGVVPLATAMRLLNLDFSMWNPSTVILGTGNRALRFGSRLLDWGIPDVTCIESSTEWQAKRFAGWEVERRRFEMAGGKLIEGVPVKLTEKGPLRWDIRIRTAQGTRVLECSRVVAAGPFRDLPGIREYPAGSFLYEFDQTAGETCEQDVEGWMLEEERGRWLAIKIVKALINDLGTERESLDRVYRKARARLKRYGRHRSEPFTPVYQGKWMSSNDSRVLRAFSGVPKEVFKKGFVASVECIEPISCNLCQTGCPEGAIEKGRVLLESKCTGCGVCLQVCPSAAIAMLREEGDRSTSFLALSWRGRRRWSVGEFASLLNRRGEVLGSGRVIEEIHPGGIPQIVKLEVPSHLLWEARGLKRIKSQTAEDASYIHSTEPEVGKKVEILLNGEKRYVRDQILISTALFEIGYGRPEDLLHCCDGSCGLCQVLVDGVKKLACQTKIHRGMSIQLASIRNSEPVEPLLCACMGIATEKVVERTRHGNLQSAEAVLSVTHVGEGKCRGQRCMDPFKRVLLDQGLDVSQWIDWRFPWSQWVLTRN
;
A
#
# COMPACT_ATOMS: atom_id res chain seq x y z
N MET A 1 -2.31 -48.45 -22.73
CA MET A 1 -3.63 -48.23 -23.38
C MET A 1 -4.70 -48.70 -22.40
N ILE A 2 -5.33 -47.79 -21.64
CA ILE A 2 -6.12 -48.13 -20.44
C ILE A 2 -7.60 -48.34 -20.83
N ARG A 3 -7.95 -49.41 -21.56
CA ARG A 3 -9.36 -49.62 -21.98
C ARG A 3 -10.27 -49.93 -20.78
N ASN A 4 -9.77 -50.71 -19.82
CA ASN A 4 -10.40 -51.05 -18.54
C ASN A 4 -9.34 -50.99 -17.44
N GLY A 5 -9.08 -49.80 -16.90
CA GLY A 5 -8.10 -49.59 -15.83
C GLY A 5 -8.75 -49.58 -14.46
N ALA A 6 -7.99 -49.94 -13.43
CA ALA A 6 -8.37 -49.76 -12.03
C ALA A 6 -7.26 -48.97 -11.32
N PHE A 7 -7.65 -47.99 -10.52
CA PHE A 7 -6.77 -47.19 -9.68
C PHE A 7 -7.35 -47.09 -8.26
N ASP A 8 -6.51 -46.84 -7.27
CA ASP A 8 -6.97 -46.49 -5.94
C ASP A 8 -7.50 -45.06 -5.93
N VAL A 9 -6.80 -44.15 -6.59
CA VAL A 9 -7.16 -42.72 -6.65
C VAL A 9 -7.12 -42.24 -8.10
N VAL A 10 -8.21 -41.65 -8.58
CA VAL A 10 -8.22 -40.91 -9.85
C VAL A 10 -8.41 -39.42 -9.59
N ILE A 11 -7.50 -38.61 -10.12
CA ILE A 11 -7.62 -37.16 -10.14
C ILE A 11 -8.00 -36.75 -11.56
N ALA A 12 -9.20 -36.18 -11.72
CA ALA A 12 -9.80 -35.91 -13.01
C ALA A 12 -9.98 -34.40 -13.22
N ALA A 13 -9.44 -33.85 -14.30
CA ALA A 13 -9.71 -32.46 -14.69
C ALA A 13 -11.15 -32.31 -15.18
N ALA A 14 -11.84 -31.29 -14.67
CA ALA A 14 -13.06 -30.78 -15.30
C ALA A 14 -12.72 -29.91 -16.52
N PRO A 15 -13.71 -29.55 -17.36
CA PRO A 15 -13.49 -28.64 -18.48
C PRO A 15 -12.90 -27.30 -18.04
N ARG A 16 -12.00 -26.74 -18.86
CA ARG A 16 -11.38 -25.40 -18.69
C ARG A 16 -10.48 -25.26 -17.45
N VAL A 17 -10.03 -26.38 -16.90
CA VAL A 17 -8.96 -26.42 -15.91
C VAL A 17 -7.62 -26.15 -16.59
N ASP A 18 -6.96 -25.08 -16.18
CA ASP A 18 -5.68 -24.61 -16.72
C ASP A 18 -5.00 -23.72 -15.66
N PRO A 19 -3.73 -23.97 -15.26
CA PRO A 19 -2.82 -25.03 -15.74
C PRO A 19 -3.22 -26.44 -15.28
N TRP A 20 -2.80 -27.47 -16.02
CA TRP A 20 -2.97 -28.88 -15.65
C TRP A 20 -1.68 -29.70 -15.85
N PRO A 21 -1.25 -30.53 -14.86
CA PRO A 21 -1.75 -30.60 -13.50
C PRO A 21 -1.30 -29.40 -12.66
N SER A 22 -2.20 -28.89 -11.82
CA SER A 22 -1.93 -27.80 -10.88
C SER A 22 -1.09 -28.23 -9.67
N ILE A 23 -0.62 -27.28 -8.86
CA ILE A 23 0.23 -27.58 -7.69
C ILE A 23 -0.47 -28.42 -6.62
N GLY A 24 -1.78 -28.23 -6.42
CA GLY A 24 -2.57 -29.05 -5.51
C GLY A 24 -2.69 -30.48 -6.00
N VAL A 25 -2.89 -30.66 -7.31
CA VAL A 25 -2.95 -31.98 -7.96
C VAL A 25 -1.63 -32.71 -7.83
N ARG A 26 -0.50 -32.04 -8.10
CA ARG A 26 0.84 -32.63 -7.93
C ARG A 26 1.10 -33.05 -6.49
N SER A 27 0.78 -32.20 -5.53
CA SER A 27 0.94 -32.52 -4.11
C SER A 27 0.08 -33.71 -3.70
N LEU A 28 -1.15 -33.77 -4.21
CA LEU A 28 -2.07 -34.87 -3.94
C LEU A 28 -1.58 -36.17 -4.54
N SER A 29 -1.20 -36.16 -5.83
CA SER A 29 -0.77 -37.35 -6.53
C SER A 29 0.52 -37.94 -5.94
N VAL A 30 1.50 -37.09 -5.61
CA VAL A 30 2.77 -37.52 -5.04
C VAL A 30 2.57 -38.17 -3.67
N ILE A 31 1.85 -37.53 -2.76
CA ILE A 31 1.62 -38.10 -1.42
C ILE A 31 0.86 -39.43 -1.49
N CYS A 32 -0.14 -39.55 -2.36
CA CYS A 32 -0.86 -40.81 -2.53
C CYS A 32 0.05 -41.91 -3.12
N ALA A 33 0.85 -41.59 -4.13
CA ALA A 33 1.76 -42.54 -4.79
C ALA A 33 2.90 -42.99 -3.86
N ASP A 34 3.48 -42.07 -3.08
CA ASP A 34 4.54 -42.38 -2.10
C ASP A 34 4.05 -43.36 -1.02
N MET A 35 2.74 -43.35 -0.72
CA MET A 35 2.10 -44.28 0.21
C MET A 35 1.66 -45.60 -0.47
N GLY A 36 2.07 -45.84 -1.71
CA GLY A 36 1.83 -47.08 -2.44
C GLY A 36 0.46 -47.18 -3.12
N LEU A 37 -0.33 -46.10 -3.17
CA LEU A 37 -1.61 -46.10 -3.89
C LEU A 37 -1.38 -45.93 -5.39
N SER A 38 -2.14 -46.66 -6.20
CA SER A 38 -2.17 -46.44 -7.65
C SER A 38 -2.95 -45.16 -7.99
N VAL A 39 -2.28 -44.19 -8.61
CA VAL A 39 -2.85 -42.86 -8.91
C VAL A 39 -2.95 -42.61 -10.41
N GLY A 40 -4.15 -42.28 -10.91
CA GLY A 40 -4.39 -41.85 -12.28
C GLY A 40 -4.68 -40.34 -12.35
N VAL A 41 -3.82 -39.56 -13.00
CA VAL A 41 -4.07 -38.12 -13.27
C VAL A 41 -4.56 -37.96 -14.71
N LEU A 42 -5.83 -37.61 -14.88
CA LEU A 42 -6.54 -37.62 -16.17
C LEU A 42 -7.01 -36.21 -16.56
N GLY A 43 -7.04 -35.89 -17.86
CA GLY A 43 -7.49 -34.59 -18.36
C GLY A 43 -6.42 -33.75 -19.07
N GLY A 44 -5.28 -34.35 -19.44
CA GLY A 44 -4.31 -33.72 -20.36
C GLY A 44 -4.63 -33.98 -21.84
N ASP A 45 -3.76 -33.52 -22.74
CA ASP A 45 -3.98 -33.50 -24.20
C ASP A 45 -4.32 -34.87 -24.81
N GLY A 46 -3.85 -35.96 -24.19
CA GLY A 46 -4.08 -37.32 -24.68
C GLY A 46 -5.40 -37.98 -24.25
N LEU A 47 -6.04 -37.49 -23.17
CA LEU A 47 -7.19 -38.15 -22.56
C LEU A 47 -8.11 -37.15 -21.84
N THR A 48 -9.30 -36.92 -22.41
CA THR A 48 -10.30 -35.98 -21.90
C THR A 48 -11.33 -36.70 -21.04
N VAL A 49 -11.57 -36.21 -19.81
CA VAL A 49 -12.62 -36.77 -18.93
C VAL A 49 -13.99 -36.30 -19.40
N ARG A 50 -14.92 -37.24 -19.62
CA ARG A 50 -16.30 -36.98 -20.04
C ARG A 50 -17.30 -37.01 -18.89
N GLY A 51 -17.03 -37.80 -17.87
CA GLY A 51 -17.92 -37.90 -16.71
C GLY A 51 -17.40 -38.83 -15.63
N VAL A 52 -18.02 -38.72 -14.45
CA VAL A 52 -17.79 -39.59 -13.30
C VAL A 52 -19.15 -40.15 -12.88
N ILE A 53 -19.23 -41.47 -12.80
CA ILE A 53 -20.41 -42.18 -12.33
C ILE A 53 -20.09 -42.74 -10.94
N PRO A 54 -20.71 -42.21 -9.87
CA PRO A 54 -20.60 -42.76 -8.53
C PRO A 54 -21.02 -44.23 -8.49
N LEU A 55 -20.23 -45.08 -7.85
CA LEU A 55 -20.54 -46.48 -7.58
C LEU A 55 -20.72 -46.66 -6.06
N PRO A 56 -21.96 -46.80 -5.55
CA PRO A 56 -22.21 -46.95 -4.13
C PRO A 56 -21.36 -48.07 -3.51
N GLY A 57 -20.59 -47.74 -2.47
CA GLY A 57 -19.77 -48.71 -1.71
C GLY A 57 -18.48 -49.18 -2.38
N THR A 58 -18.21 -48.82 -3.65
CA THR A 58 -17.03 -49.32 -4.40
C THR A 58 -16.20 -48.22 -5.07
N GLY A 59 -16.63 -46.96 -4.96
CA GLY A 59 -15.90 -45.78 -5.46
C GLY A 59 -16.63 -45.13 -6.63
N ALA A 60 -15.98 -45.02 -7.80
CA ALA A 60 -16.62 -44.49 -9.00
C ALA A 60 -16.00 -45.03 -10.30
N LEU A 61 -16.78 -44.94 -11.37
CA LEU A 61 -16.35 -45.17 -12.74
C LEU A 61 -16.10 -43.81 -13.43
N VAL A 62 -14.87 -43.58 -13.88
CA VAL A 62 -14.49 -42.42 -14.67
C VAL A 62 -14.55 -42.79 -16.15
N ILE A 63 -15.33 -42.03 -16.90
CA ILE A 63 -15.44 -42.14 -18.36
C ILE A 63 -14.52 -41.11 -18.97
N ALA A 64 -13.58 -41.56 -19.79
CA ALA A 64 -12.64 -40.70 -20.51
C ALA A 64 -12.58 -41.06 -21.99
N GLU A 65 -12.20 -40.10 -22.83
CA GLU A 65 -12.09 -40.24 -24.27
C GLU A 65 -10.68 -39.85 -24.72
N ASP A 66 -10.04 -40.68 -25.53
CA ASP A 66 -8.72 -40.38 -26.09
C ASP A 66 -8.80 -39.58 -27.40
N VAL A 67 -7.65 -39.18 -27.94
CA VAL A 67 -7.53 -38.46 -29.22
C VAL A 67 -8.08 -39.24 -30.42
N GLN A 68 -8.29 -40.56 -30.30
CA GLN A 68 -8.87 -41.43 -31.33
C GLN A 68 -10.38 -41.65 -31.12
N ARG A 69 -11.02 -40.89 -30.22
CA ARG A 69 -12.44 -41.01 -29.84
C ARG A 69 -12.83 -42.35 -29.22
N ARG A 70 -11.86 -43.06 -28.65
CA ARG A 70 -12.14 -44.31 -27.94
C ARG A 70 -12.56 -44.00 -26.51
N ILE A 71 -13.63 -44.64 -26.06
CA ILE A 71 -14.12 -44.50 -24.69
C ILE A 71 -13.36 -45.46 -23.77
N HIS A 72 -12.80 -44.92 -22.71
CA HIS A 72 -12.10 -45.60 -21.64
C HIS A 72 -12.98 -45.62 -20.38
N ARG A 73 -13.06 -46.79 -19.75
CA ARG A 73 -13.80 -47.03 -18.50
C ARG A 73 -12.79 -47.31 -17.39
N ILE A 74 -12.62 -46.36 -16.47
CA ILE A 74 -11.58 -46.41 -15.45
C ILE A 74 -12.23 -46.49 -14.07
N HIS A 75 -12.02 -47.59 -13.36
CA HIS A 75 -12.51 -47.77 -11.99
C HIS A 75 -11.56 -47.09 -11.00
N ALA A 76 -12.13 -46.45 -9.99
CA ALA A 76 -11.36 -45.79 -8.94
C ALA A 76 -12.03 -45.97 -7.58
N ARG A 77 -11.26 -46.31 -6.53
CA ARG A 77 -11.79 -46.36 -5.15
C ARG A 77 -12.10 -44.97 -4.60
N SER A 78 -11.33 -43.96 -5.00
CA SER A 78 -11.59 -42.55 -4.73
C SER A 78 -11.40 -41.73 -6.00
N VAL A 79 -12.28 -40.74 -6.22
CA VAL A 79 -12.16 -39.79 -7.34
C VAL A 79 -12.08 -38.38 -6.80
N VAL A 80 -11.11 -37.62 -7.29
CA VAL A 80 -10.98 -36.18 -7.04
C VAL A 80 -11.21 -35.47 -8.36
N ARG A 81 -12.41 -34.91 -8.55
CA ARG A 81 -12.70 -34.01 -9.67
C ARG A 81 -12.15 -32.64 -9.35
N VAL A 82 -11.23 -32.16 -10.18
CA VAL A 82 -10.68 -30.81 -10.06
C VAL A 82 -11.48 -29.89 -10.94
N SER A 83 -12.12 -28.88 -10.36
CA SER A 83 -12.97 -27.93 -11.05
C SER A 83 -12.26 -26.57 -11.14
N ALA A 84 -12.29 -25.95 -12.32
CA ALA A 84 -11.89 -24.55 -12.44
C ALA A 84 -12.87 -23.67 -11.64
N ARG A 85 -12.35 -22.65 -10.97
CA ARG A 85 -13.17 -21.74 -10.18
C ARG A 85 -14.21 -21.05 -11.09
N ALA A 86 -15.49 -21.21 -10.78
CA ALA A 86 -16.54 -20.45 -11.45
C ALA A 86 -16.41 -18.96 -11.07
N GLU A 87 -16.09 -18.13 -12.05
CA GLU A 87 -15.98 -16.67 -11.88
C GLU A 87 -17.27 -15.94 -12.27
N LEU A 88 -18.35 -16.67 -12.53
CA LEU A 88 -19.64 -16.07 -12.88
C LEU A 88 -20.30 -15.43 -11.65
N PRO A 89 -20.97 -14.28 -11.81
CA PRO A 89 -21.71 -13.64 -10.74
C PRO A 89 -22.93 -14.45 -10.33
N ASP A 90 -23.42 -14.23 -9.12
CA ASP A 90 -24.76 -14.68 -8.73
C ASP A 90 -25.77 -14.14 -9.77
N PRO A 91 -26.72 -14.96 -10.25
CA PRO A 91 -27.60 -14.57 -11.36
C PRO A 91 -28.41 -13.30 -11.07
N PHE A 92 -28.34 -12.33 -11.99
CA PHE A 92 -29.20 -11.14 -12.01
C PHE A 92 -29.63 -10.82 -13.45
N PRO A 93 -30.72 -10.07 -13.68
CA PRO A 93 -31.13 -9.63 -15.00
C PRO A 93 -30.00 -8.96 -15.80
N GLY A 94 -29.58 -9.57 -16.91
CA GLY A 94 -28.46 -9.11 -17.74
C GLY A 94 -27.08 -9.69 -17.37
N SER A 95 -26.99 -10.57 -16.36
CA SER A 95 -25.72 -11.23 -15.96
C SER A 95 -25.11 -12.15 -17.02
N LEU A 96 -25.91 -12.59 -18.01
CA LEU A 96 -25.47 -13.40 -19.15
C LEU A 96 -25.30 -12.58 -20.44
N SER A 97 -25.36 -11.24 -20.36
CA SER A 97 -25.16 -10.39 -21.53
C SER A 97 -23.70 -10.36 -21.98
N GLN A 98 -23.45 -9.87 -23.20
CA GLN A 98 -22.10 -9.67 -23.72
C GLN A 98 -21.28 -8.64 -22.91
N GLY A 99 -21.95 -7.82 -22.09
CA GLY A 99 -21.31 -6.83 -21.23
C GLY A 99 -20.57 -7.45 -20.05
N VAL A 100 -20.89 -8.69 -19.66
CA VAL A 100 -20.26 -9.40 -18.55
C VAL A 100 -19.18 -10.35 -19.06
N VAL A 101 -17.97 -10.24 -18.52
CA VAL A 101 -16.85 -11.13 -18.85
C VAL A 101 -16.23 -11.74 -17.59
N PRO A 102 -15.93 -13.04 -17.55
CA PRO A 102 -15.15 -13.63 -16.46
C PRO A 102 -13.76 -13.01 -16.37
N LEU A 103 -13.21 -12.91 -15.15
CA LEU A 103 -11.89 -12.34 -14.89
C LEU A 103 -10.77 -13.03 -15.70
N ALA A 104 -10.80 -14.36 -15.83
CA ALA A 104 -9.84 -15.12 -16.62
C ALA A 104 -9.86 -14.69 -18.10
N THR A 105 -11.04 -14.47 -18.67
CA THR A 105 -11.21 -13.93 -20.03
C THR A 105 -10.73 -12.48 -20.08
N ALA A 106 -11.11 -11.67 -19.10
CA ALA A 106 -10.70 -10.26 -19.02
C ALA A 106 -9.18 -10.10 -18.99
N MET A 107 -8.47 -10.96 -18.25
CA MET A 107 -7.01 -10.98 -18.18
C MET A 107 -6.36 -11.28 -19.54
N ARG A 108 -6.95 -12.18 -20.34
CA ARG A 108 -6.47 -12.48 -21.70
C ARG A 108 -6.74 -11.31 -22.66
N LEU A 109 -7.93 -10.72 -22.56
CA LEU A 109 -8.35 -9.58 -23.36
C LEU A 109 -7.60 -8.29 -23.04
N LEU A 110 -7.11 -8.16 -21.80
CA LEU A 110 -6.35 -6.99 -21.39
C LEU A 110 -5.20 -6.74 -22.35
N ASN A 111 -4.43 -7.75 -22.77
CA ASN A 111 -3.29 -7.53 -23.65
C ASN A 111 -3.61 -7.26 -25.13
N LEU A 112 -4.89 -7.33 -25.53
CA LEU A 112 -5.29 -7.28 -26.94
C LEU A 112 -5.81 -5.92 -27.38
N ASP A 113 -6.74 -5.31 -26.62
CA ASP A 113 -7.35 -4.04 -26.99
C ASP A 113 -7.73 -3.20 -25.77
N PHE A 114 -7.29 -1.95 -25.78
CA PHE A 114 -7.53 -0.96 -24.74
C PHE A 114 -8.93 -0.35 -24.80
N SER A 115 -9.53 -0.24 -26.00
CA SER A 115 -10.81 0.44 -26.21
C SER A 115 -11.97 -0.22 -25.47
N MET A 116 -11.89 -1.54 -25.28
CA MET A 116 -12.91 -2.34 -24.61
C MET A 116 -13.14 -1.97 -23.14
N TRP A 117 -12.17 -1.32 -22.50
CA TRP A 117 -12.19 -1.04 -21.06
C TRP A 117 -12.49 0.43 -20.72
N ASN A 118 -12.50 1.30 -21.74
CA ASN A 118 -12.62 2.75 -21.63
C ASN A 118 -14.07 3.19 -21.92
N PRO A 119 -14.64 4.17 -21.20
CA PRO A 119 -14.01 5.01 -20.16
C PRO A 119 -14.06 4.44 -18.75
N SER A 120 -14.91 3.44 -18.51
CA SER A 120 -15.11 2.91 -17.17
C SER A 120 -15.31 1.40 -17.17
N THR A 121 -14.73 0.73 -16.18
CA THR A 121 -14.88 -0.72 -15.98
C THR A 121 -15.36 -1.01 -14.57
N VAL A 122 -16.38 -1.85 -14.46
CA VAL A 122 -16.89 -2.33 -13.18
C VAL A 122 -16.42 -3.75 -12.94
N ILE A 123 -15.96 -4.07 -11.74
CA ILE A 123 -15.52 -5.40 -11.35
C ILE A 123 -16.44 -5.89 -10.22
N LEU A 124 -17.14 -7.00 -10.43
CA LEU A 124 -17.96 -7.67 -9.42
C LEU A 124 -17.07 -8.60 -8.60
N GLY A 125 -16.86 -8.26 -7.33
CA GLY A 125 -16.00 -8.97 -6.39
C GLY A 125 -14.80 -8.13 -5.96
N THR A 126 -14.38 -8.31 -4.71
CA THR A 126 -13.21 -7.60 -4.15
C THR A 126 -12.03 -8.53 -3.82
N GLY A 127 -12.02 -9.78 -4.28
CA GLY A 127 -10.89 -10.68 -4.04
C GLY A 127 -9.55 -10.12 -4.57
N ASN A 128 -8.42 -10.63 -4.10
CA ASN A 128 -7.09 -10.12 -4.49
C ASN A 128 -6.88 -10.11 -6.02
N ARG A 129 -7.37 -11.13 -6.72
CA ARG A 129 -7.30 -11.17 -8.20
C ARG A 129 -8.12 -10.04 -8.84
N ALA A 130 -9.27 -9.69 -8.28
CA ALA A 130 -10.10 -8.57 -8.70
C ALA A 130 -9.37 -7.24 -8.51
N LEU A 131 -8.82 -7.00 -7.30
CA LEU A 131 -8.10 -5.77 -6.96
C LEU A 131 -6.80 -5.61 -7.75
N ARG A 132 -6.05 -6.70 -7.99
CA ARG A 132 -4.88 -6.72 -8.87
C ARG A 132 -5.26 -6.36 -10.31
N PHE A 133 -6.35 -6.92 -10.83
CA PHE A 133 -6.83 -6.60 -12.17
C PHE A 133 -7.31 -5.15 -12.28
N GLY A 134 -8.07 -4.67 -11.29
CA GLY A 134 -8.49 -3.27 -11.23
C GLY A 134 -7.31 -2.31 -11.16
N SER A 135 -6.29 -2.63 -10.35
CA SER A 135 -5.04 -1.85 -10.28
C SER A 135 -4.34 -1.84 -11.63
N ARG A 136 -4.28 -2.99 -12.34
CA ARG A 136 -3.71 -3.06 -13.69
C ARG A 136 -4.46 -2.19 -14.69
N LEU A 137 -5.79 -2.15 -14.65
CA LEU A 137 -6.58 -1.27 -15.53
C LEU A 137 -6.28 0.22 -15.28
N LEU A 138 -6.21 0.62 -14.01
CA LEU A 138 -5.85 1.99 -13.62
C LEU A 138 -4.41 2.32 -14.06
N ASP A 139 -3.46 1.41 -13.82
CA ASP A 139 -2.07 1.51 -14.27
C ASP A 139 -1.97 1.64 -15.80
N TRP A 140 -2.93 1.08 -16.53
CA TRP A 140 -3.02 1.17 -17.99
C TRP A 140 -3.60 2.48 -18.51
N GLY A 141 -4.18 3.30 -17.63
CA GLY A 141 -4.76 4.61 -17.95
C GLY A 141 -6.28 4.60 -18.09
N ILE A 142 -6.98 3.56 -17.61
CA ILE A 142 -8.45 3.57 -17.57
C ILE A 142 -8.92 4.59 -16.52
N PRO A 143 -9.74 5.60 -16.90
CA PRO A 143 -10.10 6.70 -16.01
C PRO A 143 -10.89 6.29 -14.76
N ASP A 144 -11.81 5.34 -14.90
CA ASP A 144 -12.69 4.95 -13.80
C ASP A 144 -12.80 3.42 -13.67
N VAL A 145 -12.32 2.90 -12.55
CA VAL A 145 -12.41 1.47 -12.24
C VAL A 145 -13.04 1.31 -10.86
N THR A 146 -14.15 0.58 -10.81
CA THR A 146 -14.92 0.38 -9.59
C THR A 146 -15.03 -1.11 -9.27
N CYS A 147 -14.55 -1.53 -8.10
CA CYS A 147 -14.80 -2.86 -7.56
C CYS A 147 -16.04 -2.84 -6.66
N ILE A 148 -16.92 -3.83 -6.83
CA ILE A 148 -18.17 -3.96 -6.09
C ILE A 148 -18.08 -5.19 -5.19
N GLU A 149 -18.19 -4.99 -3.89
CA GLU A 149 -18.43 -6.08 -2.94
C GLU A 149 -19.92 -6.45 -2.96
N SER A 150 -20.22 -7.53 -3.67
CA SER A 150 -21.57 -7.98 -3.95
C SER A 150 -22.22 -8.81 -2.85
N SER A 151 -21.47 -9.25 -1.85
CA SER A 151 -22.03 -10.10 -0.79
C SER A 151 -21.98 -9.42 0.58
N THR A 152 -23.15 -9.25 1.19
CA THR A 152 -23.28 -8.70 2.56
C THR A 152 -22.91 -9.71 3.64
N GLU A 153 -22.95 -11.02 3.33
CA GLU A 153 -22.44 -12.09 4.20
C GLU A 153 -20.91 -12.01 4.39
N TRP A 154 -20.24 -11.29 3.50
CA TRP A 154 -18.80 -11.09 3.52
C TRP A 154 -18.36 -9.95 4.45
N GLN A 155 -19.12 -9.56 5.49
CA GLN A 155 -18.73 -8.59 6.54
C GLN A 155 -17.21 -8.50 6.79
N ALA A 156 -16.46 -7.77 5.96
CA ALA A 156 -15.00 -7.77 5.95
C ALA A 156 -14.27 -9.15 5.85
N LYS A 157 -14.74 -10.18 5.13
CA LYS A 157 -13.96 -11.43 4.93
C LYS A 157 -12.90 -11.28 3.85
N ARG A 158 -11.82 -10.59 4.22
CA ARG A 158 -10.66 -10.23 3.40
C ARG A 158 -9.69 -11.41 3.27
N PHE A 159 -9.21 -11.70 2.05
CA PHE A 159 -8.21 -12.75 1.81
C PHE A 159 -6.83 -12.32 2.35
N ALA A 160 -5.89 -13.26 2.53
CA ALA A 160 -4.50 -12.90 2.86
C ALA A 160 -3.99 -11.87 1.84
N GLY A 161 -3.40 -10.75 2.28
CA GLY A 161 -2.91 -9.71 1.36
C GLY A 161 -3.98 -8.78 0.78
N TRP A 162 -5.27 -9.02 1.04
CA TRP A 162 -6.37 -8.20 0.52
C TRP A 162 -6.26 -6.73 0.88
N GLU A 163 -5.92 -6.42 2.14
CA GLU A 163 -5.77 -5.02 2.55
C GLU A 163 -4.67 -4.32 1.74
N VAL A 164 -3.61 -5.06 1.42
CA VAL A 164 -2.52 -4.51 0.61
C VAL A 164 -2.97 -4.28 -0.83
N GLU A 165 -3.66 -5.25 -1.43
CA GLU A 165 -4.20 -5.10 -2.79
C GLU A 165 -5.28 -4.02 -2.86
N ARG A 166 -6.07 -3.86 -1.79
CA ARG A 166 -7.06 -2.80 -1.67
C ARG A 166 -6.38 -1.45 -1.64
N ARG A 167 -5.40 -1.25 -0.74
CA ARG A 167 -4.68 0.03 -0.65
C ARG A 167 -4.00 0.37 -1.95
N ARG A 168 -3.38 -0.62 -2.60
CA ARG A 168 -2.78 -0.45 -3.92
C ARG A 168 -3.82 0.01 -4.96
N PHE A 169 -4.98 -0.62 -4.98
CA PHE A 169 -6.08 -0.27 -5.88
C PHE A 169 -6.62 1.14 -5.60
N GLU A 170 -6.89 1.48 -4.34
CA GLU A 170 -7.35 2.81 -3.92
C GLU A 170 -6.31 3.90 -4.21
N MET A 171 -5.02 3.65 -3.94
CA MET A 171 -3.92 4.57 -4.26
C MET A 171 -3.77 4.80 -5.77
N ALA A 172 -4.10 3.80 -6.59
CA ALA A 172 -4.14 3.93 -8.05
C ALA A 172 -5.37 4.73 -8.55
N GLY A 173 -6.28 5.13 -7.66
CA GLY A 173 -7.51 5.88 -7.97
C GLY A 173 -8.77 5.02 -8.09
N GLY A 174 -8.69 3.74 -7.74
CA GLY A 174 -9.81 2.81 -7.77
C GLY A 174 -10.86 3.10 -6.71
N LYS A 175 -12.12 2.78 -7.03
CA LYS A 175 -13.26 2.96 -6.11
C LYS A 175 -13.78 1.61 -5.64
N LEU A 176 -14.09 1.50 -4.35
CA LEU A 176 -14.69 0.29 -3.78
C LEU A 176 -16.09 0.62 -3.25
N ILE A 177 -17.09 -0.16 -3.66
CA ILE A 177 -18.49 0.03 -3.29
C ILE A 177 -19.04 -1.29 -2.75
N GLU A 178 -19.78 -1.23 -1.65
CA GLU A 178 -20.54 -2.38 -1.17
C GLU A 178 -21.98 -2.33 -1.73
N GLY A 179 -22.42 -3.39 -2.39
CA GLY A 179 -23.78 -3.46 -2.91
C GLY A 179 -24.03 -4.61 -3.88
N VAL A 180 -25.29 -5.04 -3.96
CA VAL A 180 -25.71 -6.19 -4.76
C VAL A 180 -26.07 -5.73 -6.17
N PRO A 181 -25.54 -6.36 -7.24
CA PRO A 181 -25.96 -6.06 -8.61
C PRO A 181 -27.43 -6.47 -8.82
N VAL A 182 -28.23 -5.56 -9.37
CA VAL A 182 -29.68 -5.76 -9.57
C VAL A 182 -30.02 -6.00 -11.04
N LYS A 183 -29.42 -5.21 -11.94
CA LYS A 183 -29.71 -5.29 -13.38
C LYS A 183 -28.57 -4.68 -14.18
N LEU A 184 -28.23 -5.31 -15.30
CA LEU A 184 -27.38 -4.75 -16.34
C LEU A 184 -28.22 -4.47 -17.60
N THR A 185 -28.11 -3.26 -18.15
CA THR A 185 -28.87 -2.83 -19.34
C THR A 185 -27.92 -2.30 -20.40
N GLU A 186 -28.05 -2.78 -21.63
CA GLU A 186 -27.30 -2.25 -22.77
C GLU A 186 -27.84 -0.87 -23.17
N LYS A 187 -26.94 0.08 -23.41
CA LYS A 187 -27.26 1.44 -23.89
C LYS A 187 -26.73 1.70 -25.29
N GLY A 188 -25.76 0.92 -25.73
CA GLY A 188 -25.16 0.98 -27.06
C GLY A 188 -23.90 0.12 -27.12
N PRO A 189 -23.15 0.19 -28.24
CA PRO A 189 -21.91 -0.55 -28.40
C PRO A 189 -20.93 -0.22 -27.28
N LEU A 190 -20.51 -1.23 -26.51
CA LEU A 190 -19.59 -1.09 -25.37
C LEU A 190 -20.06 -0.03 -24.34
N ARG A 191 -21.37 0.13 -24.15
CA ARG A 191 -21.93 1.02 -23.11
C ARG A 191 -23.07 0.35 -22.37
N TRP A 192 -22.90 0.21 -21.07
CA TRP A 192 -23.80 -0.53 -20.19
C TRP A 192 -24.09 0.24 -18.91
N ASP A 193 -25.34 0.16 -18.45
CA ASP A 193 -25.75 0.65 -17.14
C ASP A 193 -25.89 -0.53 -16.17
N ILE A 194 -25.04 -0.58 -15.15
CA ILE A 194 -25.21 -1.51 -14.04
C ILE A 194 -25.90 -0.82 -12.86
N ARG A 195 -27.04 -1.37 -12.44
CA ARG A 195 -27.77 -0.94 -11.24
C ARG A 195 -27.33 -1.76 -10.04
N ILE A 196 -26.95 -1.09 -8.97
CA ILE A 196 -26.40 -1.69 -7.76
C ILE A 196 -27.21 -1.20 -6.57
N ARG A 197 -27.69 -2.13 -5.74
CA ARG A 197 -28.38 -1.81 -4.49
C ARG A 197 -27.37 -1.74 -3.36
N THR A 198 -27.16 -0.54 -2.83
CA THR A 198 -26.27 -0.27 -1.69
C THR A 198 -27.09 0.00 -0.42
N ALA A 199 -26.44 0.08 0.74
CA ALA A 199 -27.10 0.47 2.00
C ALA A 199 -27.73 1.89 1.94
N GLN A 200 -27.18 2.77 1.10
CA GLN A 200 -27.62 4.16 0.93
C GLN A 200 -28.65 4.32 -0.21
N GLY A 201 -29.13 3.22 -0.80
CA GLY A 201 -30.05 3.22 -1.94
C GLY A 201 -29.46 2.64 -3.22
N THR A 202 -30.17 2.81 -4.33
CA THR A 202 -29.75 2.26 -5.63
C THR A 202 -28.84 3.25 -6.36
N ARG A 203 -27.65 2.79 -6.75
CA ARG A 203 -26.72 3.53 -7.61
C ARG A 203 -26.74 2.95 -9.02
N VAL A 204 -26.52 3.80 -10.02
CA VAL A 204 -26.35 3.40 -11.42
C VAL A 204 -24.96 3.80 -11.84
N LEU A 205 -24.18 2.85 -12.35
CA LEU A 205 -22.85 3.12 -12.91
C LEU A 205 -22.90 2.84 -14.41
N GLU A 206 -22.43 3.80 -15.20
CA GLU A 206 -22.16 3.59 -16.62
C GLU A 206 -20.78 2.94 -16.76
N CYS A 207 -20.70 1.87 -17.56
CA CYS A 207 -19.48 1.10 -17.77
C CYS A 207 -19.41 0.51 -19.17
N SER A 208 -18.19 0.31 -19.66
CA SER A 208 -17.94 -0.35 -20.94
C SER A 208 -18.02 -1.86 -20.81
N ARG A 209 -17.59 -2.38 -19.65
CA ARG A 209 -17.63 -3.79 -19.29
C ARG A 209 -17.87 -3.98 -17.80
N VAL A 210 -18.46 -5.12 -17.50
CA VAL A 210 -18.56 -5.69 -16.16
C VAL A 210 -17.69 -6.94 -16.10
N VAL A 211 -16.68 -6.94 -15.25
CA VAL A 211 -15.82 -8.10 -15.03
C VAL A 211 -16.31 -8.87 -13.83
N ALA A 212 -16.58 -10.15 -13.98
CA ALA A 212 -16.97 -11.01 -12.88
C ALA A 212 -15.71 -11.67 -12.28
N ALA A 213 -15.40 -11.31 -11.04
CA ALA A 213 -14.19 -11.70 -10.32
C ALA A 213 -14.56 -12.32 -8.96
N GLY A 214 -15.21 -13.48 -9.03
CA GLY A 214 -15.69 -14.24 -7.89
C GLY A 214 -14.62 -14.78 -6.92
N PRO A 215 -15.06 -15.39 -5.81
CA PRO A 215 -16.34 -16.05 -5.67
C PRO A 215 -17.38 -15.14 -5.00
N PHE A 216 -18.64 -15.32 -5.38
CA PHE A 216 -19.77 -14.59 -4.83
C PHE A 216 -20.32 -15.27 -3.54
N ARG A 217 -19.78 -16.46 -3.19
CA ARG A 217 -20.09 -17.28 -2.00
C ARG A 217 -18.85 -18.00 -1.47
N ASP A 218 -18.70 -18.15 -0.15
CA ASP A 218 -17.60 -18.91 0.48
C ASP A 218 -17.89 -20.42 0.39
N LEU A 219 -17.59 -20.99 -0.77
CA LEU A 219 -17.74 -22.42 -1.00
C LEU A 219 -16.53 -23.17 -0.42
N PRO A 220 -16.73 -24.30 0.28
CA PRO A 220 -15.60 -25.10 0.75
C PRO A 220 -14.83 -25.56 -0.47
N GLY A 221 -13.56 -25.15 -0.58
CA GLY A 221 -12.74 -25.43 -1.77
C GLY A 221 -12.32 -26.89 -1.92
N ILE A 222 -12.74 -27.74 -0.99
CA ILE A 222 -12.83 -29.18 -1.15
C ILE A 222 -14.21 -29.61 -0.65
N ARG A 223 -14.89 -30.43 -1.44
CA ARG A 223 -16.21 -30.98 -1.11
C ARG A 223 -16.22 -32.47 -1.31
N GLU A 224 -17.13 -33.15 -0.63
CA GLU A 224 -17.31 -34.59 -0.75
C GLU A 224 -18.79 -34.88 -1.02
N TYR A 225 -19.07 -35.68 -2.04
CA TYR A 225 -20.43 -35.87 -2.55
C TYR A 225 -20.73 -37.34 -2.89
N PRO A 226 -21.59 -38.03 -2.10
CA PRO A 226 -22.04 -37.74 -0.74
C PRO A 226 -20.92 -37.88 0.31
N ALA A 227 -21.13 -37.43 1.55
CA ALA A 227 -20.13 -37.60 2.61
C ALA A 227 -19.78 -39.09 2.83
N GLY A 228 -18.48 -39.41 2.91
CA GLY A 228 -18.00 -40.79 3.07
C GLY A 228 -17.96 -41.62 1.78
N SER A 229 -18.29 -41.02 0.62
CA SER A 229 -18.22 -41.70 -0.69
C SER A 229 -16.81 -41.73 -1.30
N PHE A 230 -15.86 -40.97 -0.74
CA PHE A 230 -14.54 -40.76 -1.34
C PHE A 230 -14.57 -40.11 -2.74
N LEU A 231 -15.67 -39.45 -3.08
CA LEU A 231 -15.83 -38.65 -4.28
C LEU A 231 -15.72 -37.17 -3.91
N TYR A 232 -14.60 -36.57 -4.31
CA TYR A 232 -14.25 -35.22 -3.95
C TYR A 232 -14.37 -34.28 -5.14
N GLU A 233 -14.84 -33.06 -4.88
CA GLU A 233 -14.64 -31.92 -5.76
C GLU A 233 -13.55 -31.04 -5.14
N PHE A 234 -12.58 -30.62 -5.96
CA PHE A 234 -11.43 -29.82 -5.58
C PHE A 234 -11.41 -28.56 -6.44
N ASP A 235 -11.53 -27.38 -5.82
CA ASP A 235 -11.48 -26.11 -6.55
C ASP A 235 -10.04 -25.71 -6.82
N GLN A 236 -9.69 -25.60 -8.10
CA GLN A 236 -8.42 -25.04 -8.53
C GLN A 236 -8.40 -23.53 -8.29
N THR A 237 -7.40 -23.07 -7.55
CA THR A 237 -7.15 -21.67 -7.21
C THR A 237 -5.79 -21.16 -7.67
N ALA A 238 -4.86 -22.03 -8.03
CA ALA A 238 -3.51 -21.72 -8.48
C ALA A 238 -3.51 -21.30 -9.96
N GLY A 239 -2.85 -20.18 -10.27
CA GLY A 239 -2.55 -19.75 -11.64
C GLY A 239 -1.42 -20.56 -12.29
N GLU A 240 -0.98 -20.16 -13.49
CA GLU A 240 0.07 -20.83 -14.28
C GLU A 240 1.40 -20.96 -13.53
N THR A 241 1.81 -19.89 -12.85
CA THR A 241 3.07 -19.82 -12.11
C THR A 241 2.82 -19.33 -10.69
N CYS A 242 3.66 -19.79 -9.77
CA CYS A 242 3.58 -19.36 -8.37
C CYS A 242 3.69 -17.83 -8.26
N GLU A 243 4.62 -17.22 -9.02
CA GLU A 243 4.87 -15.78 -9.01
C GLU A 243 3.64 -14.92 -9.32
N GLN A 244 2.74 -15.40 -10.18
CA GLN A 244 1.53 -14.68 -10.56
C GLN A 244 0.44 -14.73 -9.48
N ASP A 245 0.35 -15.84 -8.74
CA ASP A 245 -0.66 -16.03 -7.68
C ASP A 245 -0.18 -16.96 -6.56
N VAL A 246 0.74 -16.43 -5.75
CA VAL A 246 1.39 -17.17 -4.66
C VAL A 246 0.37 -17.66 -3.62
N GLU A 247 -0.64 -16.85 -3.33
CA GLU A 247 -1.69 -17.18 -2.36
C GLU A 247 -2.56 -18.32 -2.88
N GLY A 248 -2.99 -18.25 -4.15
CA GLY A 248 -3.71 -19.33 -4.82
C GLY A 248 -2.89 -20.62 -4.85
N TRP A 249 -1.59 -20.52 -5.16
CA TRP A 249 -0.65 -21.64 -5.17
C TRP A 249 -0.51 -22.31 -3.80
N MET A 250 -0.18 -21.55 -2.77
CA MET A 250 0.03 -22.11 -1.43
C MET A 250 -1.26 -22.67 -0.83
N LEU A 251 -2.38 -21.98 -1.03
CA LEU A 251 -3.69 -22.46 -0.58
C LEU A 251 -4.04 -23.80 -1.23
N GLU A 252 -3.85 -23.90 -2.54
CA GLU A 252 -4.14 -25.11 -3.29
C GLU A 252 -3.21 -26.26 -2.92
N GLU A 253 -1.91 -25.97 -2.74
CA GLU A 253 -0.92 -26.95 -2.30
C GLU A 253 -1.31 -27.56 -0.94
N GLU A 254 -1.68 -26.73 0.03
CA GLU A 254 -2.11 -27.20 1.36
C GLU A 254 -3.45 -27.96 1.32
N ARG A 255 -4.37 -27.58 0.41
CA ARG A 255 -5.59 -28.36 0.13
C ARG A 255 -5.24 -29.74 -0.42
N GLY A 256 -4.31 -29.81 -1.37
CA GLY A 256 -3.80 -31.06 -1.95
C GLY A 256 -3.23 -31.97 -0.88
N ARG A 257 -2.33 -31.44 -0.03
CA ARG A 257 -1.75 -32.17 1.12
C ARG A 257 -2.82 -32.68 2.08
N TRP A 258 -3.75 -31.82 2.47
CA TRP A 258 -4.82 -32.17 3.40
C TRP A 258 -5.73 -33.29 2.86
N LEU A 259 -6.12 -33.19 1.58
CA LEU A 259 -6.98 -34.17 0.93
C LEU A 259 -6.26 -35.50 0.71
N ALA A 260 -5.01 -35.47 0.26
CA ALA A 260 -4.20 -36.67 0.07
C ALA A 260 -4.13 -37.52 1.34
N ILE A 261 -3.81 -36.88 2.47
CA ILE A 261 -3.68 -37.59 3.76
C ILE A 261 -5.04 -38.12 4.23
N LYS A 262 -6.14 -37.40 3.94
CA LYS A 262 -7.49 -37.88 4.23
C LYS A 262 -7.80 -39.15 3.42
N ILE A 263 -7.46 -39.18 2.13
CA ILE A 263 -7.65 -40.34 1.25
C ILE A 263 -6.77 -41.51 1.69
N VAL A 264 -5.47 -41.27 1.90
CA VAL A 264 -4.49 -42.28 2.34
C VAL A 264 -4.95 -42.99 3.61
N LYS A 265 -5.35 -42.21 4.64
CA LYS A 265 -5.84 -42.78 5.91
C LYS A 265 -7.14 -43.57 5.79
N ALA A 266 -7.93 -43.31 4.75
CA ALA A 266 -9.18 -44.01 4.54
C ALA A 266 -9.01 -45.28 3.71
N LEU A 267 -8.03 -45.31 2.79
CA LEU A 267 -7.82 -46.44 1.88
C LEU A 267 -6.79 -47.46 2.41
N ILE A 268 -5.90 -47.06 3.31
CA ILE A 268 -4.85 -47.90 3.91
C ILE A 268 -5.18 -48.14 5.39
N ASN A 269 -5.37 -49.41 5.76
CA ASN A 269 -5.78 -49.82 7.10
C ASN A 269 -4.62 -49.76 8.13
N ASP A 270 -3.40 -50.11 7.72
CA ASP A 270 -2.21 -50.08 8.56
C ASP A 270 -1.13 -49.20 7.92
N LEU A 271 -0.85 -48.08 8.57
CA LEU A 271 0.14 -47.09 8.13
C LEU A 271 1.47 -47.20 8.90
N GLY A 272 1.57 -48.12 9.87
CA GLY A 272 2.79 -48.32 10.67
C GLY A 272 3.43 -47.03 11.19
N THR A 273 4.73 -46.88 10.95
CA THR A 273 5.56 -45.72 11.35
C THR A 273 5.25 -44.45 10.56
N GLU A 274 4.68 -44.55 9.35
CA GLU A 274 4.35 -43.39 8.51
C GLU A 274 3.16 -42.58 9.06
N ARG A 275 2.34 -43.20 9.94
CA ARG A 275 1.16 -42.55 10.53
C ARG A 275 1.49 -41.25 11.26
N GLU A 276 2.56 -41.22 12.06
CA GLU A 276 2.96 -40.02 12.80
C GLU A 276 3.46 -38.91 11.88
N SER A 277 4.22 -39.27 10.84
CA SER A 277 4.70 -38.36 9.80
C SER A 277 3.51 -37.70 9.08
N LEU A 278 2.57 -38.52 8.59
CA LEU A 278 1.34 -38.05 7.94
C LEU A 278 0.48 -37.19 8.86
N ASP A 279 0.35 -37.55 10.15
CA ASP A 279 -0.37 -36.75 11.14
C ASP A 279 0.25 -35.36 11.34
N ARG A 280 1.58 -35.29 11.32
CA ARG A 280 2.31 -34.03 11.43
C ARG A 280 2.05 -33.14 10.21
N VAL A 281 2.10 -33.70 9.01
CA VAL A 281 1.78 -32.96 7.77
C VAL A 281 0.31 -32.54 7.76
N TYR A 282 -0.61 -33.43 8.15
CA TYR A 282 -2.03 -33.14 8.22
C TYR A 282 -2.36 -32.00 9.19
N ARG A 283 -1.80 -32.04 10.41
CA ARG A 283 -1.97 -30.98 11.41
C ARG A 283 -1.41 -29.66 10.91
N LYS A 284 -0.23 -29.67 10.27
CA LYS A 284 0.38 -28.47 9.66
C LYS A 284 -0.49 -27.91 8.54
N ALA A 285 -0.95 -28.75 7.61
CA ALA A 285 -1.82 -28.34 6.50
C ALA A 285 -3.14 -27.78 7.01
N ARG A 286 -3.80 -28.46 7.95
CA ARG A 286 -5.02 -27.97 8.60
C ARG A 286 -4.81 -26.64 9.33
N ALA A 287 -3.69 -26.49 10.04
CA ALA A 287 -3.36 -25.23 10.72
C ALA A 287 -3.08 -24.09 9.73
N ARG A 288 -2.40 -24.37 8.61
CA ARG A 288 -2.15 -23.42 7.52
C ARG A 288 -3.44 -23.03 6.82
N LEU A 289 -4.30 -23.98 6.45
CA LEU A 289 -5.63 -23.71 5.89
C LEU A 289 -6.48 -22.86 6.84
N LYS A 290 -6.48 -23.18 8.14
CA LYS A 290 -7.14 -22.37 9.17
C LYS A 290 -6.54 -20.97 9.25
N ARG A 291 -5.22 -20.83 9.10
CA ARG A 291 -4.50 -19.55 9.07
C ARG A 291 -4.86 -18.73 7.84
N TYR A 292 -4.82 -19.31 6.63
CA TYR A 292 -5.30 -18.69 5.39
C TYR A 292 -6.77 -18.23 5.51
N GLY A 293 -7.59 -18.92 6.32
CA GLY A 293 -8.96 -18.51 6.66
C GLY A 293 -9.12 -17.54 7.85
N ARG A 294 -8.10 -17.35 8.71
CA ARG A 294 -8.17 -16.56 9.96
C ARG A 294 -7.78 -15.09 9.80
N HIS A 295 -7.05 -14.72 8.75
CA HIS A 295 -6.62 -13.32 8.50
C HIS A 295 -7.76 -12.34 8.16
N ARG A 296 -9.00 -12.82 8.24
CA ARG A 296 -10.27 -12.12 8.04
C ARG A 296 -10.60 -11.10 9.15
N SER A 297 -9.83 -10.97 10.23
CA SER A 297 -10.27 -10.22 11.43
C SER A 297 -9.68 -8.82 11.58
N GLU A 298 -8.36 -8.60 11.45
CA GLU A 298 -7.75 -7.28 11.77
C GLU A 298 -6.51 -6.98 10.91
N PRO A 299 -6.64 -6.30 9.77
CA PRO A 299 -5.49 -5.83 9.01
C PRO A 299 -4.80 -4.68 9.75
N PHE A 300 -3.47 -4.58 9.63
CA PHE A 300 -2.77 -3.44 10.20
C PHE A 300 -3.12 -2.17 9.41
N THR A 301 -3.84 -1.26 10.07
CA THR A 301 -4.24 0.02 9.50
C THR A 301 -3.58 1.15 10.26
N PRO A 302 -2.51 1.76 9.71
CA PRO A 302 -1.85 2.85 10.40
C PRO A 302 -2.81 4.05 10.51
N VAL A 303 -2.87 4.60 11.71
CA VAL A 303 -3.48 5.89 12.03
C VAL A 303 -2.51 7.00 11.64
N TYR A 304 -3.04 8.14 11.20
CA TYR A 304 -2.25 9.27 10.74
C TYR A 304 -2.69 10.55 11.46
N GLN A 305 -1.73 11.46 11.66
CA GLN A 305 -1.92 12.81 12.16
C GLN A 305 -1.57 13.77 11.02
N GLY A 306 -2.57 14.24 10.29
CA GLY A 306 -2.38 14.88 9.00
C GLY A 306 -1.77 13.89 7.99
N LYS A 307 -0.67 14.28 7.34
CA LYS A 307 0.02 13.45 6.33
C LYS A 307 0.99 12.42 6.93
N TRP A 308 1.27 12.51 8.23
CA TRP A 308 2.27 11.69 8.92
C TRP A 308 1.61 10.52 9.64
N MET A 309 2.24 9.36 9.60
CA MET A 309 1.81 8.23 10.42
C MET A 309 1.90 8.58 11.90
N SER A 310 0.95 8.10 12.70
CA SER A 310 0.92 8.32 14.14
C SER A 310 2.23 7.83 14.78
N SER A 311 2.71 8.55 15.78
CA SER A 311 3.94 8.17 16.49
C SER A 311 3.87 6.76 17.08
N ASN A 312 2.68 6.31 17.50
CA ASN A 312 2.48 4.97 18.03
C ASN A 312 2.66 3.90 16.95
N ASP A 313 1.99 4.05 15.80
CA ASP A 313 2.08 3.06 14.72
C ASP A 313 3.44 3.08 14.04
N SER A 314 4.10 4.25 13.99
CA SER A 314 5.48 4.36 13.55
C SER A 314 6.43 3.55 14.44
N ARG A 315 6.23 3.55 15.77
CA ARG A 315 7.00 2.70 16.70
C ARG A 315 6.69 1.23 16.50
N VAL A 316 5.44 0.85 16.33
CA VAL A 316 5.04 -0.55 16.04
C VAL A 316 5.70 -1.04 14.76
N LEU A 317 5.67 -0.24 13.70
CA LEU A 317 6.30 -0.55 12.42
C LEU A 317 7.83 -0.69 12.57
N ARG A 318 8.49 0.27 13.21
CA ARG A 318 9.95 0.25 13.43
C ARG A 318 10.41 -0.88 14.35
N ALA A 319 9.54 -1.37 15.24
CA ALA A 319 9.84 -2.51 16.10
C ALA A 319 9.68 -3.87 15.40
N PHE A 320 9.08 -3.90 14.20
CA PHE A 320 8.88 -5.14 13.48
C PHE A 320 10.23 -5.77 13.08
N SER A 321 10.36 -7.08 13.27
CA SER A 321 11.60 -7.83 13.04
C SER A 321 12.13 -7.78 11.60
N GLY A 322 11.28 -7.42 10.64
CA GLY A 322 11.67 -7.24 9.24
C GLY A 322 12.18 -5.84 8.91
N VAL A 323 12.04 -4.89 9.83
CA VAL A 323 12.47 -3.50 9.67
C VAL A 323 13.85 -3.34 10.31
N PRO A 324 14.83 -2.74 9.60
CA PRO A 324 16.18 -2.61 10.09
C PRO A 324 16.24 -1.61 11.24
N LYS A 325 17.09 -1.90 12.23
CA LYS A 325 17.39 -1.00 13.35
C LYS A 325 18.46 0.01 12.98
N GLU A 326 19.41 -0.36 12.13
CA GLU A 326 20.51 0.52 11.70
C GLU A 326 20.42 0.82 10.20
N VAL A 327 20.17 2.09 9.85
CA VAL A 327 20.13 2.57 8.45
C VAL A 327 21.34 3.44 8.10
N PHE A 328 22.17 3.77 9.10
CA PHE A 328 23.11 4.89 9.06
C PHE A 328 24.48 4.63 8.42
N LYS A 329 24.87 3.38 8.11
CA LYS A 329 26.31 3.09 7.87
C LYS A 329 26.68 2.11 6.76
N LYS A 330 25.73 1.41 6.13
CA LYS A 330 26.05 0.38 5.11
C LYS A 330 25.06 0.40 3.97
N GLY A 331 25.47 0.93 2.82
CA GLY A 331 24.77 0.78 1.54
C GLY A 331 23.26 1.00 1.65
N PHE A 332 22.51 0.30 0.80
CA PHE A 332 21.06 0.15 1.00
C PHE A 332 20.81 -1.05 1.91
N VAL A 333 19.82 -0.92 2.80
CA VAL A 333 19.30 -2.04 3.60
C VAL A 333 17.80 -2.22 3.31
N ALA A 334 17.34 -3.47 3.27
CA ALA A 334 15.91 -3.76 3.08
C ALA A 334 15.13 -3.41 4.35
N SER A 335 13.92 -2.86 4.18
CA SER A 335 12.92 -2.67 5.23
C SER A 335 11.69 -3.48 4.86
N VAL A 336 11.51 -4.65 5.48
CA VAL A 336 10.41 -5.57 5.23
C VAL A 336 9.22 -5.20 6.10
N GLU A 337 8.42 -4.24 5.63
CA GLU A 337 7.27 -3.64 6.33
C GLU A 337 5.98 -4.46 6.14
N CYS A 338 6.10 -5.77 5.91
CA CYS A 338 4.97 -6.67 5.74
C CYS A 338 4.56 -7.28 7.09
N ILE A 339 3.94 -6.43 7.91
CA ILE A 339 3.49 -6.75 9.28
C ILE A 339 2.16 -7.50 9.32
N GLU A 340 1.51 -7.63 8.17
CA GLU A 340 0.31 -8.45 8.03
C GLU A 340 0.62 -9.91 8.36
N PRO A 341 -0.22 -10.61 9.13
CA PRO A 341 0.03 -11.99 9.56
C PRO A 341 -0.06 -13.04 8.44
N ILE A 342 0.11 -12.67 7.17
CA ILE A 342 -0.02 -13.54 6.00
C ILE A 342 1.05 -14.64 5.97
N SER A 343 0.76 -15.78 5.34
CA SER A 343 1.72 -16.86 5.10
C SER A 343 2.40 -16.70 3.74
N CYS A 344 3.07 -15.56 3.51
CA CYS A 344 3.93 -15.31 2.34
C CYS A 344 5.41 -15.41 2.71
N ASN A 345 6.21 -16.08 1.88
CA ASN A 345 7.65 -16.33 2.05
C ASN A 345 8.50 -15.92 0.83
N LEU A 346 7.97 -15.15 -0.12
CA LEU A 346 8.69 -14.83 -1.38
C LEU A 346 9.98 -14.06 -1.15
N CYS A 347 9.97 -13.08 -0.25
CA CYS A 347 11.17 -12.32 0.09
C CYS A 347 12.22 -13.18 0.82
N GLN A 348 11.78 -14.22 1.55
CA GLN A 348 12.66 -15.20 2.18
C GLN A 348 13.32 -16.08 1.11
N THR A 349 12.53 -16.69 0.21
CA THR A 349 13.05 -17.62 -0.81
C THR A 349 13.83 -16.93 -1.91
N GLY A 350 13.49 -15.68 -2.24
CA GLY A 350 14.18 -14.90 -3.25
C GLY A 350 15.48 -14.23 -2.78
N CYS A 351 15.79 -14.25 -1.49
CA CYS A 351 16.99 -13.62 -0.97
C CYS A 351 18.24 -14.50 -1.25
N PRO A 352 19.20 -14.07 -2.08
CA PRO A 352 20.37 -14.89 -2.41
C PRO A 352 21.29 -15.13 -1.21
N GLU A 353 21.35 -14.17 -0.29
CA GLU A 353 22.19 -14.22 0.92
C GLU A 353 21.50 -14.89 2.12
N GLY A 354 20.22 -15.28 1.98
CA GLY A 354 19.43 -15.76 3.11
C GLY A 354 19.30 -14.74 4.25
N ALA A 355 19.28 -13.45 3.92
CA ALA A 355 19.16 -12.35 4.89
C ALA A 355 17.75 -12.16 5.46
N ILE A 356 16.74 -12.84 4.90
CA ILE A 356 15.36 -12.80 5.39
C ILE A 356 14.99 -14.21 5.84
N GLU A 357 14.64 -14.40 7.10
CA GLU A 357 14.25 -15.69 7.68
C GLU A 357 12.73 -15.89 7.72
N LYS A 358 12.31 -17.07 8.19
CA LYS A 358 10.90 -17.39 8.43
C LYS A 358 10.27 -16.34 9.35
N GLY A 359 9.05 -15.91 9.02
CA GLY A 359 8.38 -14.85 9.76
C GLY A 359 8.83 -13.44 9.37
N ARG A 360 9.59 -13.29 8.27
CA ARG A 360 10.07 -11.99 7.74
C ARG A 360 11.04 -11.28 8.68
N VAL A 361 11.84 -12.04 9.41
CA VAL A 361 12.92 -11.50 10.23
C VAL A 361 14.08 -11.12 9.31
N LEU A 362 14.55 -9.88 9.40
CA LEU A 362 15.69 -9.39 8.64
C LEU A 362 16.98 -9.56 9.45
N LEU A 363 17.95 -10.27 8.88
CA LEU A 363 19.33 -10.34 9.34
C LEU A 363 20.13 -9.23 8.66
N GLU A 364 20.17 -8.04 9.27
CA GLU A 364 20.81 -6.84 8.72
C GLU A 364 22.27 -7.09 8.28
N SER A 365 23.01 -7.92 9.04
CA SER A 365 24.41 -8.26 8.75
C SER A 365 24.62 -9.02 7.43
N LYS A 366 23.59 -9.71 6.93
CA LYS A 366 23.63 -10.46 5.66
C LYS A 366 23.02 -9.68 4.49
N CYS A 367 22.35 -8.57 4.74
CA CYS A 367 21.69 -7.82 3.69
C CYS A 367 22.72 -7.03 2.88
N THR A 368 22.87 -7.35 1.59
CA THR A 368 23.78 -6.65 0.66
C THR A 368 23.15 -5.45 -0.02
N GLY A 369 21.86 -5.19 0.20
CA GLY A 369 21.16 -4.09 -0.48
C GLY A 369 20.77 -4.39 -1.94
N CYS A 370 20.80 -5.65 -2.38
CA CYS A 370 20.63 -6.04 -3.78
C CYS A 370 19.24 -5.73 -4.39
N GLY A 371 18.21 -5.58 -3.56
CA GLY A 371 16.85 -5.26 -4.03
C GLY A 371 16.05 -6.43 -4.63
N VAL A 372 16.55 -7.67 -4.63
CA VAL A 372 15.79 -8.83 -5.15
C VAL A 372 14.47 -9.03 -4.39
N CYS A 373 14.48 -8.86 -3.07
CA CYS A 373 13.26 -8.95 -2.25
C CYS A 373 12.19 -7.91 -2.65
N LEU A 374 12.62 -6.72 -3.07
CA LEU A 374 11.76 -5.65 -3.57
C LEU A 374 11.09 -6.04 -4.89
N GLN A 375 11.76 -6.84 -5.73
CA GLN A 375 11.24 -7.31 -7.02
C GLN A 375 10.17 -8.38 -6.86
N VAL A 376 10.44 -9.38 -6.02
CA VAL A 376 9.55 -10.53 -5.80
C VAL A 376 8.35 -10.19 -4.92
N CYS A 377 8.38 -9.07 -4.19
CA CYS A 377 7.27 -8.66 -3.32
C CYS A 377 6.05 -8.25 -4.16
N PRO A 378 4.92 -9.00 -4.10
CA PRO A 378 3.72 -8.68 -4.87
C PRO A 378 3.02 -7.44 -4.31
N SER A 379 3.18 -7.22 -3.01
CA SER A 379 2.46 -6.26 -2.20
C SER A 379 3.20 -4.92 -2.06
N ALA A 380 4.39 -4.77 -2.66
CA ALA A 380 5.27 -3.61 -2.52
C ALA A 380 5.51 -3.16 -1.06
N ALA A 381 5.47 -4.11 -0.12
CA ALA A 381 5.61 -3.86 1.32
C ALA A 381 7.08 -3.78 1.76
N ILE A 382 8.02 -3.76 0.82
CA ILE A 382 9.45 -3.66 1.08
C ILE A 382 9.92 -2.33 0.52
N ALA A 383 10.76 -1.62 1.27
CA ALA A 383 11.49 -0.45 0.79
C ALA A 383 12.98 -0.68 1.03
N MET A 384 13.85 -0.10 0.21
CA MET A 384 15.28 -0.07 0.52
C MET A 384 15.63 1.32 1.06
N LEU A 385 16.26 1.36 2.23
CA LEU A 385 16.59 2.59 2.92
C LEU A 385 18.11 2.77 2.97
N ARG A 386 18.55 4.01 2.80
CA ARG A 386 19.92 4.44 3.08
C ARG A 386 19.86 5.86 3.61
N GLU A 387 20.30 6.05 4.84
CA GLU A 387 20.31 7.34 5.51
C GLU A 387 21.72 7.92 5.46
N GLU A 388 21.86 9.17 5.02
CA GLU A 388 23.12 9.91 5.11
C GLU A 388 23.01 10.92 6.25
N GLY A 389 23.57 10.56 7.41
CA GLY A 389 23.31 11.22 8.70
C GLY A 389 23.40 12.76 8.67
N ASP A 390 24.49 13.31 8.14
CA ASP A 390 24.73 14.77 8.16
C ASP A 390 24.15 15.52 6.95
N ARG A 391 23.37 14.86 6.08
CA ARG A 391 22.81 15.47 4.87
C ARG A 391 21.31 15.70 4.98
N SER A 392 20.86 16.76 4.32
CA SER A 392 19.43 17.08 4.16
C SER A 392 18.69 16.08 3.27
N THR A 393 19.43 15.26 2.51
CA THR A 393 18.89 14.21 1.63
C THR A 393 19.37 12.82 2.05
N SER A 394 18.52 11.84 1.76
CA SER A 394 18.73 10.40 1.97
C SER A 394 18.29 9.65 0.73
N PHE A 395 18.53 8.35 0.67
CA PHE A 395 18.20 7.54 -0.49
C PHE A 395 17.16 6.46 -0.19
N LEU A 396 16.16 6.39 -1.06
CA LEU A 396 15.04 5.47 -0.98
C LEU A 396 14.94 4.67 -2.28
N ALA A 397 14.82 3.35 -2.21
CA ALA A 397 14.47 2.55 -3.38
C ALA A 397 13.08 1.92 -3.23
N LEU A 398 12.25 2.08 -4.26
CA LEU A 398 10.89 1.55 -4.33
C LEU A 398 10.71 0.71 -5.59
N SER A 399 9.84 -0.29 -5.52
CA SER A 399 9.38 -1.03 -6.70
C SER A 399 8.35 -0.20 -7.46
N TRP A 400 8.58 0.00 -8.75
CA TRP A 400 7.65 0.64 -9.67
C TRP A 400 7.06 -0.38 -10.64
N ARG A 401 5.73 -0.47 -10.65
CA ARG A 401 4.97 -1.35 -11.54
C ARG A 401 4.17 -0.59 -12.61
N GLY A 402 4.32 0.73 -12.69
CA GLY A 402 3.59 1.54 -13.65
C GLY A 402 4.11 1.38 -15.08
N ARG A 403 3.22 1.62 -16.05
CA ARG A 403 3.47 1.44 -17.50
C ARG A 403 4.64 2.27 -18.02
N ARG A 404 4.70 3.55 -17.66
CA ARG A 404 5.80 4.45 -18.02
C ARG A 404 6.91 4.30 -16.98
N ARG A 405 8.03 3.73 -17.41
CA ARG A 405 9.25 3.63 -16.59
C ARG A 405 9.75 5.03 -16.20
N TRP A 406 10.32 5.12 -15.01
CA TRP A 406 11.04 6.31 -14.58
C TRP A 406 12.38 6.39 -15.31
N SER A 407 12.83 7.61 -15.54
CA SER A 407 14.15 7.90 -16.11
C SER A 407 15.00 8.65 -15.08
N VAL A 408 16.30 8.35 -15.01
CA VAL A 408 17.27 9.10 -14.21
C VAL A 408 17.14 10.60 -14.50
N GLY A 409 17.09 11.40 -13.42
CA GLY A 409 16.90 12.85 -13.48
C GLY A 409 15.45 13.30 -13.34
N GLU A 410 14.46 12.42 -13.48
CA GLU A 410 13.05 12.80 -13.34
C GLU A 410 12.68 13.10 -11.87
N PHE A 411 11.78 14.07 -11.66
CA PHE A 411 11.19 14.35 -10.36
C PHE A 411 9.86 13.62 -10.15
N ALA A 412 9.75 12.91 -9.04
CA ALA A 412 8.54 12.23 -8.60
C ALA A 412 7.91 12.96 -7.41
N SER A 413 6.58 13.07 -7.38
CA SER A 413 5.85 13.34 -6.14
C SER A 413 5.90 12.10 -5.24
N LEU A 414 6.42 12.26 -4.03
CA LEU A 414 6.49 11.23 -3.00
C LEU A 414 5.14 11.14 -2.28
N LEU A 415 4.64 9.91 -2.11
CA LEU A 415 3.37 9.64 -1.44
C LEU A 415 3.58 8.88 -0.14
N ASN A 416 2.73 9.13 0.86
CA ASN A 416 2.62 8.26 2.04
C ASN A 416 1.83 6.98 1.71
N ARG A 417 1.61 6.10 2.70
CA ARG A 417 0.90 4.82 2.48
C ARG A 417 -0.62 4.98 2.31
N ARG A 418 -1.17 6.19 2.46
CA ARG A 418 -2.54 6.58 2.09
C ARG A 418 -2.65 7.17 0.68
N GLY A 419 -1.52 7.42 0.01
CA GLY A 419 -1.48 8.09 -1.29
C GLY A 419 -1.48 9.62 -1.22
N GLU A 420 -1.32 10.21 -0.04
CA GLU A 420 -1.25 11.67 0.12
C GLU A 420 0.16 12.17 -0.25
N VAL A 421 0.22 13.34 -0.90
CA VAL A 421 1.49 13.94 -1.37
C VAL A 421 2.27 14.52 -0.20
N LEU A 422 3.48 14.01 0.02
CA LEU A 422 4.42 14.45 1.05
C LEU A 422 5.37 15.54 0.54
N GLY A 423 5.92 15.37 -0.67
CA GLY A 423 6.94 16.24 -1.24
C GLY A 423 7.43 15.72 -2.59
N SER A 424 8.63 16.13 -3.01
CA SER A 424 9.28 15.66 -4.24
C SER A 424 10.56 14.88 -3.94
N GLY A 425 10.94 14.00 -4.86
CA GLY A 425 12.20 13.28 -4.86
C GLY A 425 12.72 13.13 -6.28
N ARG A 426 14.04 13.01 -6.44
CA ARG A 426 14.70 12.91 -7.74
C ARG A 426 15.14 11.48 -8.01
N VAL A 427 14.84 10.95 -9.19
CA VAL A 427 15.32 9.63 -9.62
C VAL A 427 16.82 9.72 -9.89
N ILE A 428 17.61 8.93 -9.16
CA ILE A 428 19.07 8.90 -9.28
C ILE A 428 19.57 7.67 -10.05
N GLU A 429 18.84 6.57 -9.96
CA GLU A 429 19.23 5.30 -10.57
C GLU A 429 17.99 4.44 -10.81
N GLU A 430 18.01 3.70 -11.91
CA GLU A 430 16.95 2.78 -12.30
C GLU A 430 17.53 1.40 -12.59
N ILE A 431 16.91 0.35 -12.04
CA ILE A 431 17.32 -1.03 -12.27
C ILE A 431 16.20 -1.78 -12.97
N HIS A 432 16.56 -2.49 -14.03
CA HIS A 432 15.66 -3.24 -14.90
C HIS A 432 15.95 -4.74 -14.82
N PRO A 433 15.29 -5.48 -13.93
CA PRO A 433 15.49 -6.93 -13.80
C PRO A 433 14.78 -7.73 -14.90
N GLY A 434 15.04 -7.43 -16.17
CA GLY A 434 14.44 -8.15 -17.31
C GLY A 434 12.91 -8.01 -17.46
N GLY A 435 12.25 -7.14 -16.67
CA GLY A 435 10.80 -7.01 -16.64
C GLY A 435 10.27 -5.99 -15.63
N ILE A 436 9.05 -6.21 -15.14
CA ILE A 436 8.38 -5.42 -14.09
C ILE A 436 8.43 -6.23 -12.78
N PRO A 437 8.73 -5.63 -11.60
CA PRO A 437 8.87 -4.19 -11.36
C PRO A 437 10.24 -3.61 -11.73
N GLN A 438 10.23 -2.34 -12.19
CA GLN A 438 11.44 -1.49 -12.21
C GLN A 438 11.78 -1.13 -10.75
N ILE A 439 13.05 -1.17 -10.36
CA ILE A 439 13.46 -0.56 -9.09
C ILE A 439 13.88 0.87 -9.37
N VAL A 440 13.30 1.80 -8.63
CA VAL A 440 13.58 3.24 -8.75
C VAL A 440 14.25 3.68 -7.47
N LYS A 441 15.53 4.07 -7.56
CA LYS A 441 16.27 4.68 -6.46
C LYS A 441 16.14 6.20 -6.57
N LEU A 442 15.80 6.82 -5.45
CA LEU A 442 15.44 8.22 -5.34
C LEU A 442 16.32 8.88 -4.30
N GLU A 443 16.74 10.10 -4.60
CA GLU A 443 17.15 11.07 -3.60
C GLU A 443 15.91 11.75 -3.04
N VAL A 444 15.74 11.69 -1.72
CA VAL A 444 14.58 12.22 -0.99
C VAL A 444 15.03 13.07 0.20
N PRO A 445 14.25 14.06 0.64
CA PRO A 445 14.52 14.74 1.91
C PRO A 445 14.60 13.75 3.07
N SER A 446 15.62 13.85 3.93
CA SER A 446 15.91 12.84 4.97
C SER A 446 14.72 12.58 5.90
N HIS A 447 13.95 13.61 6.24
CA HIS A 447 12.76 13.50 7.07
C HIS A 447 11.59 12.73 6.41
N LEU A 448 11.62 12.50 5.09
CA LEU A 448 10.62 11.73 4.34
C LEU A 448 10.98 10.25 4.16
N LEU A 449 12.21 9.83 4.49
CA LEU A 449 12.73 8.48 4.22
C LEU A 449 11.81 7.37 4.77
N TRP A 450 11.23 7.57 5.95
CA TRP A 450 10.38 6.59 6.63
C TRP A 450 8.88 6.66 6.24
N GLU A 451 8.44 7.80 5.72
CA GLU A 451 7.03 8.04 5.38
C GLU A 451 6.74 7.79 3.89
N ALA A 452 7.67 8.13 3.00
CA ALA A 452 7.50 8.00 1.56
C ALA A 452 7.48 6.52 1.13
N ARG A 453 6.35 6.04 0.61
CA ARG A 453 6.14 4.66 0.15
C ARG A 453 5.44 4.56 -1.22
N GLY A 454 5.25 5.68 -1.90
CA GLY A 454 4.69 5.70 -3.26
C GLY A 454 5.26 6.81 -4.12
N LEU A 455 5.07 6.67 -5.43
CA LEU A 455 5.52 7.62 -6.45
C LEU A 455 4.36 8.01 -7.35
N LYS A 456 4.29 9.29 -7.69
CA LYS A 456 3.35 9.84 -8.68
C LYS A 456 4.09 10.84 -9.56
N ARG A 457 3.79 10.87 -10.85
CA ARG A 457 4.30 11.92 -11.74
C ARG A 457 3.64 13.24 -11.39
N ILE A 458 4.45 14.30 -11.39
CA ILE A 458 3.94 15.66 -11.26
C ILE A 458 3.10 15.91 -12.51
N LYS A 459 1.78 16.15 -12.34
CA LYS A 459 0.96 16.63 -13.46
C LYS A 459 1.52 18.01 -13.80
N SER A 460 2.05 18.18 -15.00
CA SER A 460 2.30 19.51 -15.56
C SER A 460 0.94 20.20 -15.64
N GLN A 461 0.61 21.01 -14.63
CA GLN A 461 -0.40 22.04 -14.79
C GLN A 461 0.27 23.10 -15.66
N THR A 462 -0.22 23.23 -16.90
CA THR A 462 -0.05 24.34 -17.85
C THR A 462 1.36 24.92 -18.11
N ALA A 463 1.62 25.30 -19.36
CA ALA A 463 2.85 25.98 -19.77
C ALA A 463 3.16 27.28 -18.98
N GLU A 464 2.19 27.82 -18.24
CA GLU A 464 2.32 28.96 -17.33
C GLU A 464 3.10 28.65 -16.04
N ASP A 465 3.04 27.43 -15.51
CA ASP A 465 3.86 27.07 -14.33
C ASP A 465 5.28 26.71 -14.74
N ALA A 466 5.50 26.21 -15.97
CA ALA A 466 6.84 26.02 -16.50
C ALA A 466 7.54 27.36 -16.77
N SER A 467 6.80 28.39 -17.22
CA SER A 467 7.34 29.74 -17.34
C SER A 467 7.52 30.41 -15.99
N TYR A 468 6.63 30.16 -15.01
CA TYR A 468 6.82 30.63 -13.63
C TYR A 468 8.02 29.95 -12.96
N ILE A 469 8.17 28.63 -13.08
CA ILE A 469 9.31 27.85 -12.57
C ILE A 469 10.59 28.21 -13.32
N HIS A 470 10.59 28.44 -14.63
CA HIS A 470 11.77 29.02 -15.32
C HIS A 470 12.04 30.47 -14.92
N SER A 471 11.02 31.25 -14.55
CA SER A 471 11.21 32.62 -14.04
C SER A 471 11.60 32.65 -12.56
N THR A 472 11.45 31.53 -11.84
CA THR A 472 11.84 31.34 -10.43
C THR A 472 12.93 30.30 -10.24
N GLU A 473 13.48 29.75 -11.33
CA GLU A 473 14.80 29.14 -11.31
C GLU A 473 15.72 30.24 -10.79
N PRO A 474 16.32 30.07 -9.60
CA PRO A 474 17.37 30.98 -9.23
C PRO A 474 18.43 30.78 -10.31
N GLU A 475 18.70 31.81 -11.09
CA GLU A 475 20.06 31.95 -11.62
C GLU A 475 20.98 31.59 -10.46
N VAL A 476 21.90 30.66 -10.68
CA VAL A 476 22.89 30.28 -9.67
C VAL A 476 23.68 31.56 -9.36
N GLY A 477 23.15 32.33 -8.41
CA GLY A 477 23.57 33.69 -8.17
C GLY A 477 25.02 33.64 -7.77
N LYS A 478 25.84 34.44 -8.45
CA LYS A 478 27.27 34.58 -8.17
C LYS A 478 27.42 34.74 -6.65
N LYS A 479 28.19 33.86 -6.01
CA LYS A 479 28.45 34.00 -4.57
C LYS A 479 29.40 35.17 -4.36
N VAL A 480 29.08 36.00 -3.37
CA VAL A 480 29.89 37.14 -2.96
C VAL A 480 30.38 36.96 -1.53
N GLU A 481 31.58 37.47 -1.26
CA GLU A 481 32.16 37.50 0.08
C GLU A 481 31.55 38.67 0.88
N ILE A 482 31.07 38.36 2.08
CA ILE A 482 30.61 39.32 3.10
C ILE A 482 31.38 39.10 4.41
N LEU A 483 31.36 40.09 5.30
CA LEU A 483 31.75 39.91 6.71
C LEU A 483 30.49 39.75 7.56
N LEU A 484 30.33 38.61 8.25
CA LEU A 484 29.28 38.37 9.23
C LEU A 484 29.91 38.29 10.63
N ASN A 485 29.58 39.21 11.53
CA ASN A 485 30.16 39.29 12.88
C ASN A 485 31.71 39.30 12.90
N GLY A 486 32.33 39.87 11.86
CA GLY A 486 33.79 39.88 11.69
C GLY A 486 34.38 38.66 10.95
N GLU A 487 33.58 37.63 10.66
CA GLU A 487 34.02 36.44 9.93
C GLU A 487 33.64 36.50 8.44
N LYS A 488 34.52 36.01 7.56
CA LYS A 488 34.25 35.94 6.12
C LYS A 488 33.25 34.84 5.79
N ARG A 489 32.21 35.15 5.01
CA ARG A 489 31.20 34.19 4.54
C ARG A 489 30.89 34.38 3.06
N TYR A 490 30.54 33.30 2.38
CA TYR A 490 30.11 33.30 0.98
C TYR A 490 28.61 33.05 0.89
N VAL A 491 27.89 34.02 0.33
CA VAL A 491 26.44 34.04 0.21
C VAL A 491 26.07 34.42 -1.22
N ARG A 492 24.84 34.09 -1.67
CA ARG A 492 24.39 34.51 -3.01
C ARG A 492 24.27 36.04 -3.07
N ASP A 493 24.68 36.64 -4.18
CA ASP A 493 24.50 38.07 -4.43
C ASP A 493 23.01 38.40 -4.64
N GLN A 494 22.61 39.63 -4.31
CA GLN A 494 21.27 40.20 -4.57
C GLN A 494 20.06 39.53 -3.88
N ILE A 495 20.27 38.53 -3.02
CA ILE A 495 19.22 37.99 -2.14
C ILE A 495 19.09 38.81 -0.86
N LEU A 496 17.95 38.69 -0.16
CA LEU A 496 17.74 39.35 1.13
C LEU A 496 18.69 38.79 2.20
N ILE A 497 19.13 39.65 3.13
CA ILE A 497 19.98 39.23 4.25
C ILE A 497 19.31 38.10 5.06
N SER A 498 17.99 38.15 5.29
CA SER A 498 17.27 37.08 6.00
C SER A 498 17.40 35.72 5.31
N THR A 499 17.25 35.70 3.98
CA THR A 499 17.40 34.50 3.15
C THR A 499 18.85 34.02 3.16
N ALA A 500 19.81 34.93 3.05
CA ALA A 500 21.23 34.59 3.09
C ALA A 500 21.66 34.01 4.45
N LEU A 501 21.20 34.59 5.56
CA LEU A 501 21.45 34.08 6.91
C LEU A 501 20.87 32.67 7.09
N PHE A 502 19.66 32.43 6.58
CA PHE A 502 19.06 31.09 6.58
C PHE A 502 19.91 30.08 5.79
N GLU A 503 20.38 30.44 4.60
CA GLU A 503 21.21 29.56 3.76
C GLU A 503 22.53 29.13 4.42
N ILE A 504 23.13 30.02 5.21
CA ILE A 504 24.41 29.75 5.90
C ILE A 504 24.24 29.22 7.33
N GLY A 505 23.00 28.93 7.76
CA GLY A 505 22.71 28.38 9.09
C GLY A 505 22.73 29.40 10.24
N TYR A 506 22.69 30.69 9.93
CA TYR A 506 22.59 31.80 10.90
C TYR A 506 21.19 32.43 10.93
N GLY A 507 20.19 31.73 10.39
CA GLY A 507 18.80 32.20 10.35
C GLY A 507 18.27 32.44 11.76
N ARG A 508 17.72 33.62 12.00
CA ARG A 508 17.11 33.96 13.29
C ARG A 508 15.60 33.75 13.24
N PRO A 509 14.96 33.44 14.37
CA PRO A 509 13.50 33.36 14.43
C PRO A 509 12.78 34.65 13.96
N GLU A 510 13.44 35.82 14.07
CA GLU A 510 12.97 37.13 13.59
C GLU A 510 12.99 37.27 12.06
N ASP A 511 13.75 36.41 11.37
CA ASP A 511 13.94 36.44 9.92
C ASP A 511 12.91 35.59 9.15
N LEU A 512 12.09 34.79 9.86
CA LEU A 512 11.13 33.84 9.26
C LEU A 512 9.90 34.48 8.59
N LEU A 513 9.62 35.76 8.84
CA LEU A 513 8.43 36.45 8.32
C LEU A 513 8.86 37.54 7.33
N HIS A 514 8.77 37.25 6.03
CA HIS A 514 8.91 38.25 4.98
C HIS A 514 7.71 39.22 5.03
N CYS A 515 7.89 40.37 5.66
CA CYS A 515 6.89 41.45 5.65
C CYS A 515 7.02 42.29 4.37
N CYS A 516 5.88 42.69 3.80
CA CYS A 516 5.83 43.54 2.62
C CYS A 516 6.37 44.96 2.85
N ASP A 517 6.23 45.51 4.06
CA ASP A 517 6.52 46.92 4.35
C ASP A 517 7.61 47.16 5.42
N GLY A 518 8.04 46.13 6.16
CA GLY A 518 9.09 46.30 7.18
C GLY A 518 8.59 46.81 8.53
N SER A 519 7.29 47.05 8.69
CA SER A 519 6.72 47.80 9.82
C SER A 519 6.96 47.17 11.19
N CYS A 520 7.20 45.86 11.27
CA CYS A 520 7.45 45.17 12.54
C CYS A 520 8.80 45.49 13.19
N GLY A 521 9.83 45.83 12.39
CA GLY A 521 11.17 46.16 12.87
C GLY A 521 11.95 45.03 13.56
N LEU A 522 11.45 43.78 13.52
CA LEU A 522 12.03 42.66 14.28
C LEU A 522 13.31 42.11 13.66
N CYS A 523 13.40 42.11 12.33
CA CYS A 523 14.53 41.55 11.57
C CYS A 523 15.76 42.50 11.54
N GLN A 524 15.87 43.47 12.46
CA GLN A 524 16.94 44.48 12.44
C GLN A 524 18.34 43.86 12.55
N VAL A 525 19.25 44.36 11.72
CA VAL A 525 20.67 44.04 11.69
C VAL A 525 21.47 45.32 11.47
N LEU A 526 22.74 45.32 11.90
CA LEU A 526 23.65 46.39 11.56
C LEU A 526 24.35 46.04 10.26
N VAL A 527 24.19 46.86 9.23
CA VAL A 527 24.83 46.68 7.92
C VAL A 527 25.70 47.90 7.68
N ASP A 528 27.01 47.68 7.62
CA ASP A 528 28.02 48.74 7.44
C ASP A 528 27.87 49.88 8.47
N GLY A 529 27.52 49.53 9.71
CA GLY A 529 27.30 50.49 10.80
C GLY A 529 25.90 51.11 10.85
N VAL A 530 25.02 50.83 9.88
CA VAL A 530 23.66 51.38 9.81
C VAL A 530 22.62 50.31 10.14
N LYS A 531 21.62 50.64 10.96
CA LYS A 531 20.49 49.74 11.23
C LYS A 531 19.64 49.57 9.98
N LYS A 532 19.56 48.34 9.47
CA LYS A 532 18.72 47.96 8.34
C LYS A 532 17.89 46.72 8.68
N LEU A 533 16.86 46.46 7.88
CA LEU A 533 16.00 45.29 8.03
C LEU A 533 16.54 44.13 7.18
N ALA A 534 16.86 43.01 7.82
CA ALA A 534 17.40 41.83 7.13
C ALA A 534 16.43 41.31 6.04
N CYS A 535 15.14 41.44 6.31
CA CYS A 535 14.04 41.02 5.45
C CYS A 535 13.77 41.97 4.26
N GLN A 536 14.45 43.12 4.17
CA GLN A 536 14.32 44.06 3.04
C GLN A 536 15.65 44.44 2.39
N THR A 537 16.77 44.18 3.06
CA THR A 537 18.10 44.59 2.58
C THR A 537 18.69 43.48 1.73
N LYS A 538 19.07 43.80 0.48
CA LYS A 538 19.76 42.87 -0.41
C LYS A 538 21.27 42.83 -0.12
N ILE A 539 21.86 41.66 -0.27
CA ILE A 539 23.30 41.44 -0.15
C ILE A 539 24.04 41.94 -1.38
N HIS A 540 25.24 42.48 -1.15
CA HIS A 540 26.25 42.75 -2.16
C HIS A 540 27.65 42.42 -1.63
N ARG A 541 28.62 42.32 -2.54
CA ARG A 541 30.04 42.05 -2.20
C ARG A 541 30.58 43.10 -1.23
N GLY A 542 31.33 42.64 -0.22
CA GLY A 542 32.01 43.49 0.74
C GLY A 542 31.14 44.05 1.87
N MET A 543 29.85 43.67 1.92
CA MET A 543 28.95 44.08 2.99
C MET A 543 29.40 43.52 4.35
N SER A 544 29.39 44.35 5.40
CA SER A 544 29.64 43.96 6.78
C SER A 544 28.33 43.92 7.57
N ILE A 545 27.89 42.73 7.96
CA ILE A 545 26.68 42.47 8.72
C ILE A 545 27.06 42.11 10.15
N GLN A 546 26.58 42.88 11.13
CA GLN A 546 26.63 42.52 12.54
C GLN A 546 25.23 42.18 13.02
N LEU A 547 25.07 40.96 13.51
CA LEU A 547 23.88 40.56 14.26
C LEU A 547 23.98 41.19 15.64
N ALA A 548 22.85 41.64 16.20
CA ALA A 548 22.83 42.09 17.58
C ALA A 548 23.32 40.92 18.47
N SER A 549 24.41 41.14 19.22
CA SER A 549 24.94 40.14 20.13
C SER A 549 23.85 39.73 21.12
N ILE A 550 23.51 38.44 21.16
CA ILE A 550 22.89 37.85 22.34
C ILE A 550 23.90 38.12 23.45
N ARG A 551 23.58 39.03 24.38
CA ARG A 551 24.32 39.09 25.64
C ARG A 551 24.26 37.69 26.21
N ASN A 552 25.42 37.07 26.41
CA ASN A 552 25.56 35.95 27.31
C ASN A 552 25.01 36.40 28.67
N SER A 553 23.75 36.09 28.95
CA SER A 553 23.11 36.30 30.23
C SER A 553 22.08 35.21 30.42
N GLU A 554 22.52 34.13 31.07
CA GLU A 554 21.72 33.11 31.77
C GLU A 554 20.64 32.38 30.94
N PRO A 555 20.16 31.19 31.38
CA PRO A 555 19.08 30.52 30.68
C PRO A 555 17.81 31.36 30.84
N VAL A 556 17.49 32.15 29.80
CA VAL A 556 16.25 32.90 29.72
C VAL A 556 15.12 31.87 29.55
N GLU A 557 14.17 31.86 30.49
CA GLU A 557 12.96 31.05 30.42
C GLU A 557 12.30 31.16 29.02
N PRO A 558 11.76 30.07 28.46
CA PRO A 558 11.18 30.08 27.13
C PRO A 558 10.01 31.08 27.07
N LEU A 559 10.27 32.21 26.42
CA LEU A 559 9.29 33.28 26.24
C LEU A 559 8.14 32.81 25.34
N LEU A 560 6.93 32.85 25.86
CA LEU A 560 5.71 32.62 25.10
C LEU A 560 5.44 33.78 24.13
N CYS A 561 5.64 35.02 24.57
CA CYS A 561 5.56 36.22 23.72
C CYS A 561 6.89 36.97 23.71
N ALA A 562 7.73 36.71 22.70
CA ALA A 562 9.01 37.40 22.54
C ALA A 562 8.86 38.93 22.34
N CYS A 563 7.77 39.39 21.71
CA CYS A 563 7.54 40.82 21.49
C CYS A 563 7.26 41.61 22.78
N MET A 564 6.71 40.94 23.79
CA MET A 564 6.31 41.55 25.06
C MET A 564 7.14 41.04 26.25
N GLY A 565 8.11 40.13 26.01
CA GLY A 565 8.90 39.51 27.07
C GLY A 565 8.06 38.67 28.05
N ILE A 566 6.98 38.04 27.58
CA ILE A 566 6.08 37.26 28.45
C ILE A 566 6.51 35.79 28.43
N ALA A 567 6.87 35.24 29.60
CA ALA A 567 7.18 33.83 29.81
C ALA A 567 5.91 32.97 29.97
N THR A 568 6.04 31.67 29.73
CA THR A 568 4.93 30.72 29.80
C THR A 568 4.41 30.58 31.23
N GLU A 569 5.32 30.54 32.19
CA GLU A 569 5.08 30.38 33.62
C GLU A 569 4.22 31.52 34.16
N LYS A 570 4.50 32.75 33.73
CA LYS A 570 3.74 33.95 34.10
C LYS A 570 2.29 33.92 33.62
N VAL A 571 2.03 33.31 32.46
CA VAL A 571 0.66 33.11 31.94
C VAL A 571 -0.06 32.06 32.79
N VAL A 572 0.60 30.95 33.11
CA VAL A 572 0.05 29.89 33.95
C VAL A 572 -0.26 30.40 35.36
N GLU A 573 0.66 31.14 35.97
CA GLU A 573 0.49 31.74 37.30
C GLU A 573 -0.71 32.69 37.33
N ARG A 574 -0.80 33.61 36.37
CA ARG A 574 -1.93 34.57 36.29
C ARG A 574 -3.26 33.89 36.03
N THR A 575 -3.26 32.81 35.25
CA THR A 575 -4.47 32.02 34.98
C THR A 575 -4.98 31.35 36.26
N ARG A 576 -4.07 30.73 37.04
CA ARG A 576 -4.41 30.05 38.29
C ARG A 576 -4.76 31.00 39.43
N HIS A 577 -3.93 32.02 39.67
CA HIS A 577 -4.16 33.00 40.74
C HIS A 577 -5.39 33.87 40.47
N GLY A 578 -5.71 34.15 39.20
CA GLY A 578 -6.86 34.95 38.81
C GLY A 578 -8.19 34.18 38.71
N ASN A 579 -8.19 32.85 38.90
CA ASN A 579 -9.35 31.97 38.63
C ASN A 579 -10.02 32.29 37.27
N LEU A 580 -9.20 32.53 36.25
CA LEU A 580 -9.67 32.97 34.94
C LEU A 580 -10.28 31.78 34.20
N GLN A 581 -11.53 31.89 33.78
CA GLN A 581 -12.29 30.78 33.18
C GLN A 581 -12.52 30.90 31.66
N SER A 582 -11.97 31.93 31.02
CA SER A 582 -12.04 32.10 29.56
C SER A 582 -10.72 32.55 28.95
N ALA A 583 -10.51 32.22 27.67
CA ALA A 583 -9.34 32.62 26.91
C ALA A 583 -9.21 34.15 26.81
N GLU A 584 -10.33 34.87 26.66
CA GLU A 584 -10.37 36.33 26.61
C GLU A 584 -9.94 36.96 27.94
N ALA A 585 -10.32 36.35 29.07
CA ALA A 585 -9.93 36.82 30.39
C ALA A 585 -8.42 36.64 30.63
N VAL A 586 -7.84 35.52 30.16
CA VAL A 586 -6.39 35.31 30.22
C VAL A 586 -5.67 36.29 29.29
N LEU A 587 -6.18 36.51 28.08
CA LEU A 587 -5.58 37.43 27.10
C LEU A 587 -5.54 38.88 27.64
N SER A 588 -6.63 39.37 28.22
CA SER A 588 -6.75 40.75 28.72
C SER A 588 -5.83 41.06 29.91
N VAL A 589 -5.47 40.03 30.70
CA VAL A 589 -4.59 40.17 31.87
C VAL A 589 -3.12 39.89 31.52
N THR A 590 -2.86 39.06 30.51
CA THR A 590 -1.48 38.69 30.12
C THR A 590 -0.93 39.55 29.00
N HIS A 591 -1.79 40.19 28.19
CA HIS A 591 -1.43 40.99 27.01
C HIS A 591 -0.61 40.20 25.96
N VAL A 592 -0.72 38.88 25.97
CA VAL A 592 -0.05 38.01 24.99
C VAL A 592 -0.60 38.33 23.60
N GLY A 593 0.28 38.64 22.65
CA GLY A 593 -0.07 38.95 21.26
C GLY A 593 -0.32 40.42 20.95
N GLU A 594 -0.35 41.31 21.94
CA GLU A 594 -0.47 42.76 21.73
C GLU A 594 0.84 43.42 21.23
N GLY A 595 1.93 42.66 21.19
CA GLY A 595 3.23 43.13 20.70
C GLY A 595 3.26 43.40 19.20
N LYS A 596 4.40 43.92 18.70
CA LYS A 596 4.57 44.36 17.30
C LYS A 596 4.22 43.33 16.23
N CYS A 597 4.29 42.04 16.54
CA CYS A 597 3.89 40.96 15.61
C CYS A 597 2.38 40.68 15.58
N ARG A 598 1.56 41.38 16.39
CA ARG A 598 0.10 41.20 16.50
C ARG A 598 -0.31 39.73 16.66
N GLY A 599 0.36 39.02 17.56
CA GLY A 599 0.03 37.62 17.88
C GLY A 599 0.56 36.56 16.91
N GLN A 600 1.14 36.93 15.76
CA GLN A 600 1.52 35.99 14.69
C GLN A 600 2.45 34.85 15.14
N ARG A 601 3.32 35.10 16.14
CA ARG A 601 4.31 34.10 16.62
C ARG A 601 3.88 33.37 17.90
N CYS A 602 2.95 33.92 18.68
CA CYS A 602 2.69 33.48 20.06
C CYS A 602 1.28 32.93 20.30
N MET A 603 0.31 33.17 19.41
CA MET A 603 -1.08 32.75 19.62
C MET A 603 -1.30 31.24 19.57
N ASP A 604 -0.67 30.51 18.64
CA ASP A 604 -0.82 29.04 18.60
C ASP A 604 -0.18 28.35 19.82
N PRO A 605 1.05 28.73 20.25
CA PRO A 605 1.58 28.28 21.54
C PRO A 605 0.69 28.66 22.73
N PHE A 606 0.18 29.90 22.77
CA PHE A 606 -0.73 30.36 23.83
C PHE A 606 -2.00 29.50 23.90
N LYS A 607 -2.60 29.13 22.75
CA LYS A 607 -3.76 28.21 22.70
C LYS A 607 -3.49 26.88 23.39
N ARG A 608 -2.30 26.32 23.18
CA ARG A 608 -1.90 25.04 23.79
C ARG A 608 -1.74 25.19 25.30
N VAL A 609 -1.14 26.29 25.76
CA VAL A 609 -1.01 26.58 27.20
C VAL A 609 -2.38 26.68 27.88
N LEU A 610 -3.37 27.31 27.23
CA LEU A 610 -4.73 27.39 27.76
C LEU A 610 -5.42 26.02 27.83
N LEU A 611 -5.29 25.20 26.78
CA LEU A 611 -5.79 23.83 26.75
C LEU A 611 -5.19 22.97 27.86
N ASP A 612 -3.88 23.11 28.11
CA ASP A 612 -3.18 22.40 29.19
C ASP A 612 -3.63 22.85 30.58
N GLN A 613 -4.15 24.08 30.73
CA GLN A 613 -4.80 24.54 31.96
C GLN A 613 -6.28 24.14 32.06
N GLY A 614 -6.81 23.37 31.10
CA GLY A 614 -8.20 22.89 31.11
C GLY A 614 -9.23 23.92 30.67
N LEU A 615 -8.82 25.01 30.02
CA LEU A 615 -9.73 26.02 29.49
C LEU A 615 -10.31 25.59 28.14
N ASP A 616 -11.61 25.81 27.95
CA ASP A 616 -12.27 25.61 26.66
C ASP A 616 -11.93 26.76 25.70
N VAL A 617 -11.20 26.42 24.62
CA VAL A 617 -10.81 27.34 23.55
C VAL A 617 -11.50 27.01 22.22
N SER A 618 -12.57 26.20 22.25
CA SER A 618 -13.36 25.82 21.07
C SER A 618 -14.10 27.02 20.45
N GLN A 619 -14.61 27.91 21.31
CA GLN A 619 -15.27 29.17 20.92
C GLN A 619 -14.29 30.36 20.85
N TRP A 620 -13.00 30.13 21.12
CA TRP A 620 -12.03 31.22 21.12
C TRP A 620 -11.81 31.75 19.71
N ILE A 621 -12.09 33.04 19.58
CA ILE A 621 -12.00 33.78 18.35
C ILE A 621 -10.56 34.31 18.19
N ASP A 622 -9.90 33.89 17.09
CA ASP A 622 -8.59 34.39 16.72
C ASP A 622 -8.70 35.62 15.82
N TRP A 623 -8.61 36.79 16.44
CA TRP A 623 -8.72 38.10 15.80
C TRP A 623 -7.63 38.39 14.75
N ARG A 624 -6.65 37.49 14.55
CA ARG A 624 -5.64 37.61 13.47
C ARG A 624 -6.22 37.41 12.07
N PHE A 625 -7.35 36.72 11.92
CA PHE A 625 -7.91 36.36 10.62
C PHE A 625 -9.11 37.26 10.25
N PRO A 626 -9.28 37.63 8.96
CA PRO A 626 -10.44 38.41 8.53
C PRO A 626 -11.74 37.65 8.81
N TRP A 627 -12.80 38.39 9.17
CA TRP A 627 -14.11 37.84 9.56
C TRP A 627 -14.72 36.91 8.49
N SER A 628 -14.31 37.05 7.22
CA SER A 628 -14.71 36.18 6.11
C SER A 628 -14.19 34.74 6.20
N GLN A 629 -13.21 34.47 7.05
CA GLN A 629 -12.62 33.14 7.25
C GLN A 629 -13.18 32.41 8.47
N TRP A 630 -14.14 33.01 9.19
CA TRP A 630 -14.66 32.47 10.43
C TRP A 630 -15.91 31.64 10.15
N VAL A 631 -15.88 30.36 10.51
CA VAL A 631 -17.02 29.45 10.39
C VAL A 631 -17.68 29.34 11.76
N LEU A 632 -18.85 29.96 11.93
CA LEU A 632 -19.68 29.77 13.12
C LEU A 632 -20.23 28.34 13.09
N THR A 633 -19.66 27.43 13.86
CA THR A 633 -20.29 26.14 14.16
C THR A 633 -21.44 26.40 15.12
N ARG A 634 -22.68 26.40 14.63
CA ARG A 634 -23.87 26.33 15.50
C ARG A 634 -23.87 24.93 16.15
N ASN A 635 -23.84 24.91 17.49
CA ASN A 635 -24.15 23.71 18.28
C ASN A 635 -25.58 23.25 18.02
#